data_AF-A0A8C9FTB3-F1
#
_entry.id   AF-A0A8C9FTB3-F1
#
_cell.length_a   1.000
_cell.length_b   1.000
_cell.length_c   1.000
_cell.angle_alpha   90.00
_cell.angle_beta   90.00
_cell.angle_gamma   90.00
#
_symmetry.space_group_name_H-M   'P 1'
#
loop_
_entity.id
_entity.type
_entity.pdbx_description
1 polymer ?
#
loop_
_entity_poly.entity_id
_entity_poly.type
_entity_poly.pdbx_seq_one_letter_code
_entity_poly.pdbx_strand_id
1 'polypeptide(L)'
;MATAAALLLLLLWVPPSARGFSLPLQRPGDCGDERYFDISQLSCGPCGAHQRRSAGGERAGAALRGAGTSGGSGVACGTKSGVTQDGWNCITCPKGLTSEGKCKCLSNEILVERSVDGILLNAALCVVCNGSAQSFSASDVLGSRCVRCEQTFINVSRSCDCSSPNILVIGFFLCSCVSPLQLYSNLTACQALGNMCVMNMNSLSSSSTDACSLFQYIYANTARLGIVHSIAFWRHNLPWLYYGDQPGLASQVLETNHLPTVFSFKGRSEDVKLQFIAASYDAAGNFLKWQSLEGGLLQLCPDTQTKLNAAYVFGTTYEQSCEISVSKILLDFTHPIFYDLFLEYNGDNGQQYLWAVPVLNLNLQYSEMYVNQGSSMNNWLLTRRFFLVDTLSGRENDLGKLPRIIRVASKITISIRLVSHTQKGAIYPPLITVAYTDVLVQNPDTQSVTVSFSVRYEMNQSEAQIQTDITLGVLGGLAVLWSLLRTAGWKRRTGSSVIDLQAVFKFLLFYAGDLANVFFIITVLGFSNLALMDSSSSLTRSSESYVAPWSRILRFGVSAALWLAIIIFFAVFYERFVEDKLSQFVDLCCVSNISVFLLSHSCFGYYIHGRSVHGHADTNMEEMNMNLKREAVSKSSKVLVFSLHGTQKHTESESIALVNVMLWENAGLISWDLLFCCILFIILAIITWLTILLILIKSLPSF
;
A
#
# COMPACT_ATOMS: atom_id res chain seq x y z
N MET A 1 -22.14 -0.32 50.31
CA MET A 1 -21.28 0.84 49.93
C MET A 1 -20.03 0.43 49.13
N ALA A 2 -19.37 -0.69 49.44
CA ALA A 2 -18.19 -1.15 48.68
C ALA A 2 -18.48 -1.57 47.22
N THR A 3 -19.68 -2.08 46.93
CA THR A 3 -20.08 -2.51 45.57
C THR A 3 -20.43 -1.35 44.65
N ALA A 4 -20.96 -0.25 45.19
CA ALA A 4 -21.26 0.96 44.42
C ALA A 4 -19.99 1.75 44.04
N ALA A 5 -18.97 1.73 44.90
CA ALA A 5 -17.67 2.35 44.61
C ALA A 5 -16.92 1.63 43.47
N ALA A 6 -17.01 0.29 43.42
CA ALA A 6 -16.39 -0.51 42.36
C ALA A 6 -17.05 -0.26 40.98
N LEU A 7 -18.37 -0.06 40.92
CA LEU A 7 -19.08 0.26 39.69
C LEU A 7 -18.77 1.69 39.19
N LEU A 8 -18.60 2.65 40.10
CA LEU A 8 -18.23 4.02 39.74
C LEU A 8 -16.79 4.10 39.20
N LEU A 9 -15.87 3.29 39.73
CA LEU A 9 -14.49 3.16 39.23
C LEU A 9 -14.42 2.50 37.85
N LEU A 10 -15.32 1.56 37.55
CA LEU A 10 -15.45 0.94 36.21
C LEU A 10 -16.09 1.87 35.18
N LEU A 11 -17.00 2.76 35.59
CA LEU A 11 -17.63 3.76 34.72
C LEU A 11 -16.75 4.99 34.46
N LEU A 12 -15.75 5.24 35.32
CA LEU A 12 -14.73 6.29 35.14
C LEU A 12 -13.45 5.77 34.46
N TRP A 13 -13.34 4.46 34.23
CA TRP A 13 -12.26 3.88 33.45
C TRP A 13 -12.56 4.07 31.96
N VAL A 14 -12.35 5.30 31.48
CA VAL A 14 -12.09 5.51 30.07
C VAL A 14 -10.79 4.75 29.79
N PRO A 15 -10.79 3.64 29.02
CA PRO A 15 -9.54 3.03 28.62
C PRO A 15 -8.72 4.15 27.97
N PRO A 16 -7.43 4.32 28.33
CA PRO A 16 -6.61 5.30 27.63
C PRO A 16 -6.77 4.98 26.15
N SER A 17 -7.30 5.95 25.40
CA SER A 17 -7.37 5.88 23.94
C SER A 17 -6.02 5.35 23.50
N ALA A 18 -6.00 4.16 22.91
CA ALA A 18 -4.77 3.49 22.49
C ALA A 18 -4.08 4.45 21.53
N ARG A 19 -3.18 5.29 22.05
CA ARG A 19 -2.30 6.10 21.22
C ARG A 19 -1.54 5.06 20.44
N GLY A 20 -1.76 5.02 19.13
CA GLY A 20 -1.11 4.08 18.24
C GLY A 20 0.40 4.31 18.24
N PHE A 21 1.07 4.00 17.14
CA PHE A 21 2.50 4.28 17.00
C PHE A 21 2.78 5.77 16.71
N SER A 22 2.13 6.65 17.49
CA SER A 22 2.13 8.11 17.35
C SER A 22 3.00 8.78 18.42
N LEU A 23 3.81 9.76 18.03
CA LEU A 23 4.62 10.58 18.93
C LEU A 23 4.56 12.07 18.51
N PRO A 24 4.74 13.03 19.43
CA PRO A 24 4.79 14.44 19.05
C PRO A 24 6.05 14.75 18.24
N LEU A 25 5.92 15.60 17.20
CA LEU A 25 7.08 16.09 16.46
C LEU A 25 7.82 17.13 17.31
N GLN A 26 9.09 16.88 17.60
CA GLN A 26 10.00 17.84 18.24
C GLN A 26 11.29 17.92 17.45
N ARG A 27 11.75 19.14 17.15
CA ARG A 27 13.03 19.35 16.47
C ARG A 27 14.11 19.73 17.48
N PRO A 28 15.40 19.45 17.19
CA PRO A 28 16.48 19.86 18.09
C PRO A 28 16.49 21.36 18.41
N GLY A 29 16.06 22.21 17.47
CA GLY A 29 15.94 23.66 17.68
C GLY A 29 14.89 24.05 18.72
N ASP A 30 13.86 23.23 18.93
CA ASP A 30 12.70 23.56 19.75
C ASP A 30 12.92 23.30 21.25
N CYS A 31 14.01 22.62 21.62
CA CYS A 31 14.25 22.17 23.00
C CYS A 31 14.68 23.27 23.99
N GLY A 32 14.86 24.53 23.56
CA GLY A 32 15.36 25.60 24.44
C GLY A 32 16.79 25.37 24.94
N ASP A 33 17.24 26.20 25.89
CA ASP A 33 18.65 26.22 26.34
C ASP A 33 18.97 25.25 27.49
N GLU A 34 17.95 24.88 28.29
CA GLU A 34 18.12 24.02 29.47
C GLU A 34 17.82 22.53 29.20
N ARG A 35 17.35 22.20 28.00
CA ARG A 35 17.02 20.82 27.59
C ARG A 35 17.85 20.46 26.35
N TYR A 36 18.08 19.16 26.16
CA TYR A 36 18.75 18.63 24.98
C TYR A 36 17.79 17.73 24.21
N PHE A 37 18.07 17.52 22.92
CA PHE A 37 17.28 16.59 22.12
C PHE A 37 17.78 15.15 22.34
N ASP A 38 16.95 14.31 22.96
CA ASP A 38 17.26 12.89 23.18
C ASP A 38 16.99 12.09 21.90
N ILE A 39 18.07 11.73 21.20
CA ILE A 39 18.03 10.96 19.95
C ILE A 39 17.46 9.54 20.11
N SER A 40 17.45 9.00 21.34
CA SER A 40 16.87 7.67 21.60
C SER A 40 15.36 7.72 21.76
N GLN A 41 14.81 8.86 22.21
CA GLN A 41 13.38 9.06 22.48
C GLN A 41 12.70 10.01 21.48
N LEU A 42 13.48 10.66 20.62
CA LEU A 42 13.04 11.70 19.68
C LEU A 42 12.23 12.80 20.38
N SER A 43 12.69 13.21 21.57
CA SER A 43 12.04 14.24 22.38
C SER A 43 13.04 15.02 23.23
N CYS A 44 12.63 16.17 23.76
CA CYS A 44 13.49 17.03 24.57
C CYS A 44 13.61 16.52 26.02
N GLY A 45 14.82 16.10 26.42
CA GLY A 45 15.17 15.67 27.78
C GLY A 45 15.82 16.79 28.61
N PRO A 46 15.59 16.86 29.94
CA PRO A 46 16.24 17.85 30.79
C PRO A 46 17.75 17.58 30.93
N CYS A 47 18.58 18.63 30.96
CA CYS A 47 19.99 18.51 31.34
C CYS A 47 20.12 18.22 32.86
N GLY A 48 21.10 17.41 33.28
CA GLY A 48 21.37 17.17 34.70
C GLY A 48 21.96 18.40 35.41
N ALA A 49 21.89 18.43 36.75
CA ALA A 49 22.52 19.48 37.54
C ALA A 49 24.03 19.58 37.20
N HIS A 50 24.48 20.77 36.79
CA HIS A 50 25.86 21.09 36.31
C HIS A 50 26.22 20.66 34.88
N GLN A 51 25.25 20.26 34.05
CA GLN A 51 25.45 20.02 32.62
C GLN A 51 24.87 21.15 31.77
N ARG A 52 25.52 21.44 30.64
CA ARG A 52 25.01 22.36 29.62
C ARG A 52 24.81 21.62 28.31
N ARG A 53 23.88 22.12 27.50
CA ARG A 53 23.65 21.67 26.14
C ARG A 53 24.97 21.72 25.34
N SER A 54 25.32 20.61 24.67
CA SER A 54 26.45 20.55 23.75
C SER A 54 26.23 21.50 22.56
N ALA A 55 27.30 21.92 21.87
CA ALA A 55 27.24 22.80 20.70
C ALA A 55 26.33 22.26 19.58
N GLY A 56 26.19 20.93 19.46
CA GLY A 56 25.26 20.27 18.52
C GLY A 56 23.83 20.07 19.04
N GLY A 57 23.56 20.40 20.30
CA GLY A 57 22.21 20.41 20.88
C GLY A 57 21.57 19.05 21.22
N GLU A 58 22.26 17.95 20.89
CA GLU A 58 21.76 16.56 21.00
C GLU A 58 22.31 15.81 22.23
N ARG A 59 23.17 16.45 23.02
CA ARG A 59 23.76 15.88 24.24
C ARG A 59 23.85 16.92 25.35
N ALA A 60 23.76 16.47 26.60
CA ALA A 60 24.14 17.25 27.77
C ALA A 60 25.63 16.96 28.11
N GLY A 61 26.47 17.99 28.12
CA GLY A 61 27.89 17.90 28.44
C GLY A 61 28.23 18.59 29.76
N ALA A 62 29.34 18.20 30.40
CA ALA A 62 29.87 18.91 31.55
C ALA A 62 30.35 20.32 31.13
N ALA A 63 30.07 21.34 31.93
CA ALA A 63 30.54 22.70 31.67
C ALA A 63 32.08 22.77 31.84
N LEU A 64 32.84 22.61 30.76
CA LEU A 64 34.26 22.91 30.76
C LEU A 64 34.46 24.43 30.90
N ARG A 65 35.11 24.85 31.98
CA ARG A 65 35.65 26.21 32.12
C ARG A 65 36.73 26.40 31.06
N GLY A 66 36.47 27.26 30.08
CA GLY A 66 37.48 27.72 29.14
C GLY A 66 38.50 28.58 29.89
N ALA A 67 39.73 28.10 30.02
CA ALA A 67 40.88 28.93 30.34
C ALA A 67 41.53 29.36 29.02
N GLY A 68 41.72 30.68 28.89
CA GLY A 68 42.16 31.36 27.68
C GLY A 68 43.53 30.93 27.17
N THR A 69 43.66 31.06 25.86
CA THR A 69 44.88 30.98 25.07
C THR A 69 45.84 32.11 25.38
N SER A 70 47.13 31.81 25.44
CA SER A 70 48.17 32.75 25.02
C SER A 70 49.48 32.01 24.79
N GLY A 71 49.74 31.59 23.53
CA GLY A 71 51.03 31.33 22.83
C GLY A 71 51.30 29.86 22.42
N GLY A 72 52.13 29.55 21.43
CA GLY A 72 52.83 30.33 20.40
C GLY A 72 53.68 29.36 19.56
N SER A 73 53.39 29.24 18.27
CA SER A 73 53.99 28.29 17.33
C SER A 73 55.39 28.73 16.88
N GLY A 74 56.44 28.05 17.35
CA GLY A 74 57.81 28.27 16.83
C GLY A 74 59.01 27.80 17.66
N VAL A 75 58.86 26.80 18.54
CA VAL A 75 59.99 26.27 19.31
C VAL A 75 60.68 25.14 18.53
N ALA A 76 61.95 25.30 18.18
CA ALA A 76 62.78 24.26 17.53
C ALA A 76 63.77 23.69 18.55
N CYS A 77 63.70 22.38 18.80
CA CYS A 77 64.50 21.68 19.80
C CYS A 77 65.65 20.88 19.17
N GLY A 78 66.76 20.70 19.91
CA GLY A 78 67.96 19.99 19.45
C GLY A 78 67.76 18.47 19.27
N THR A 79 68.77 17.78 18.75
CA THR A 79 68.74 16.38 18.25
C THR A 79 68.34 15.26 19.23
N LYS A 80 68.06 15.56 20.51
CA LYS A 80 67.53 14.62 21.52
C LYS A 80 66.42 15.21 22.41
N SER A 81 65.90 16.37 22.03
CA SER A 81 64.86 17.07 22.78
C SER A 81 63.67 17.34 21.87
N GLY A 82 62.48 17.07 22.35
CA GLY A 82 61.22 17.36 21.65
C GLY A 82 60.55 18.59 22.23
N VAL A 83 59.65 19.17 21.44
CA VAL A 83 58.77 20.24 21.92
C VAL A 83 57.74 19.61 22.85
N THR A 84 57.52 20.23 24.01
CA THR A 84 56.46 19.84 24.94
C THR A 84 55.09 19.89 24.28
N GLN A 85 54.11 19.13 24.78
CA GLN A 85 52.76 19.07 24.18
C GLN A 85 52.05 20.42 24.16
N ASP A 86 52.34 21.27 25.14
CA ASP A 86 51.82 22.63 25.24
C ASP A 86 52.47 23.59 24.20
N GLY A 87 53.58 23.21 23.57
CA GLY A 87 54.28 23.99 22.54
C GLY A 87 55.28 25.02 23.07
N TRP A 88 55.57 25.02 24.38
CA TRP A 88 56.26 26.14 25.04
C TRP A 88 57.74 25.92 25.36
N ASN A 89 58.17 24.67 25.51
CA ASN A 89 59.50 24.35 26.00
C ASN A 89 60.09 23.14 25.26
N CYS A 90 61.41 23.00 25.32
CA CYS A 90 62.10 21.80 24.88
C CYS A 90 62.35 20.88 26.08
N ILE A 91 62.08 19.59 25.91
CA ILE A 91 62.30 18.57 26.94
C ILE A 91 63.00 17.36 26.35
N THR A 92 63.86 16.71 27.14
CA THR A 92 64.58 15.51 26.71
C THR A 92 63.64 14.31 26.62
N CYS A 93 63.56 13.64 25.46
CA CYS A 93 62.63 12.52 25.24
C CYS A 93 63.33 11.16 25.43
N PRO A 94 62.96 10.34 26.43
CA PRO A 94 63.65 9.08 26.71
C PRO A 94 63.42 8.00 25.64
N LYS A 95 62.26 8.01 24.97
CA LYS A 95 61.86 6.99 23.98
C LYS A 95 61.79 7.52 22.55
N GLY A 96 62.47 8.63 22.28
CA GLY A 96 62.57 9.27 20.96
C GLY A 96 61.44 10.24 20.65
N LEU A 97 61.41 10.71 19.40
CA LEU A 97 60.46 11.71 18.92
C LEU A 97 59.45 11.14 17.91
N THR A 98 58.30 11.80 17.79
CA THR A 98 57.34 11.64 16.68
C THR A 98 57.84 12.37 15.43
N SER A 99 57.20 12.11 14.28
CA SER A 99 57.47 12.84 13.02
C SER A 99 57.26 14.35 13.11
N GLU A 100 56.54 14.81 14.13
CA GLU A 100 56.24 16.21 14.42
C GLU A 100 57.23 16.86 15.41
N GLY A 101 58.25 16.12 15.87
CA GLY A 101 59.24 16.65 16.81
C GLY A 101 58.76 16.71 18.27
N LYS A 102 57.75 15.93 18.66
CA LYS A 102 57.26 15.79 20.05
C LYS A 102 57.76 14.49 20.69
N CYS A 103 57.81 14.42 22.02
CA CYS A 103 58.16 13.17 22.71
C CYS A 103 57.11 12.07 22.51
N LYS A 104 57.55 10.82 22.35
CA LYS A 104 56.67 9.63 22.29
C LYS A 104 56.86 8.69 23.48
N CYS A 105 55.78 8.01 23.88
CA CYS A 105 55.79 6.88 24.82
C CYS A 105 55.22 5.63 24.14
N LEU A 106 55.38 4.45 24.75
CA LEU A 106 54.83 3.19 24.21
C LEU A 106 53.32 3.10 24.46
N SER A 107 52.63 2.20 23.76
CA SER A 107 51.23 1.87 24.03
C SER A 107 51.05 1.45 25.49
N ASN A 108 50.05 2.02 26.19
CA ASN A 108 49.77 1.87 27.63
C ASN A 108 50.69 2.67 28.61
N GLU A 109 51.41 3.68 28.09
CA GLU A 109 52.15 4.66 28.90
C GLU A 109 51.61 6.08 28.68
N ILE A 110 51.69 6.91 29.72
CA ILE A 110 51.35 8.34 29.65
C ILE A 110 52.62 9.19 29.67
N LEU A 111 52.63 10.23 28.86
CA LEU A 111 53.72 11.20 28.79
C LEU A 111 53.55 12.26 29.88
N VAL A 112 54.56 12.42 30.74
CA VAL A 112 54.60 13.42 31.80
C VAL A 112 55.79 14.34 31.58
N GLU A 113 55.50 15.63 31.33
CA GLU A 113 56.53 16.65 31.00
C GLU A 113 56.74 17.67 32.13
N ARG A 114 55.77 17.78 33.05
CA ARG A 114 55.77 18.73 34.17
C ARG A 114 55.43 18.03 35.49
N SER A 115 55.93 18.56 36.60
CA SER A 115 55.51 18.21 37.96
C SER A 115 54.04 18.60 38.20
N VAL A 116 53.44 18.06 39.26
CA VAL A 116 52.11 18.45 39.75
C VAL A 116 52.01 19.95 40.07
N ASP A 117 53.13 20.60 40.40
CA ASP A 117 53.22 22.05 40.65
C ASP A 117 53.40 22.86 39.35
N GLY A 118 53.38 22.23 38.18
CA GLY A 118 53.53 22.87 36.86
C GLY A 118 54.97 23.13 36.41
N ILE A 119 55.97 22.75 37.22
CA ILE A 119 57.40 22.91 36.92
C ILE A 119 57.83 21.92 35.83
N LEU A 120 58.53 22.39 34.79
CA LEU A 120 59.07 21.54 33.71
C LEU A 120 60.10 20.55 34.24
N LEU A 121 59.97 19.28 33.85
CA LEU A 121 60.92 18.23 34.21
C LEU A 121 62.17 18.29 33.32
N ASN A 122 63.32 17.84 33.86
CA ASN A 122 64.59 17.79 33.11
C ASN A 122 64.55 16.78 31.94
N ALA A 123 63.72 15.74 32.05
CA ALA A 123 63.42 14.77 31.01
C ALA A 123 61.96 14.34 31.13
N ALA A 124 61.31 14.07 29.99
CA ALA A 124 59.95 13.57 29.98
C ALA A 124 59.93 12.15 30.57
N LEU A 125 58.89 11.84 31.33
CA LEU A 125 58.69 10.52 31.94
C LEU A 125 57.54 9.80 31.24
N CYS A 126 57.75 8.55 30.85
CA CYS A 126 56.67 7.67 30.39
C CYS A 126 56.21 6.82 31.57
N VAL A 127 55.04 7.10 32.11
CA VAL A 127 54.47 6.37 33.26
C VAL A 127 53.53 5.28 32.75
N VAL A 128 53.77 4.04 33.16
CA VAL A 128 52.92 2.90 32.78
C VAL A 128 51.61 2.94 33.57
N CYS A 129 50.46 2.86 32.87
CA CYS A 129 49.19 2.63 33.54
C CYS A 129 49.09 1.14 33.90
N ASN A 130 49.14 0.83 35.20
CA ASN A 130 49.13 -0.56 35.67
C ASN A 130 47.71 -1.14 35.56
N GLY A 131 47.47 -1.88 34.48
CA GLY A 131 46.21 -2.54 34.19
C GLY A 131 45.87 -3.70 35.13
N SER A 132 46.79 -4.12 36.00
CA SER A 132 46.62 -5.23 36.93
C SER A 132 46.41 -4.75 38.38
N ALA A 133 46.25 -5.69 39.30
CA ALA A 133 45.96 -5.41 40.71
C ALA A 133 46.99 -4.44 41.33
N GLN A 134 46.50 -3.25 41.68
CA GLN A 134 47.04 -2.15 42.51
C GLN A 134 46.50 -0.80 42.01
N SER A 135 46.29 -0.65 40.68
CA SER A 135 45.76 0.59 40.09
C SER A 135 44.51 0.39 39.22
N PHE A 136 44.38 -0.76 38.54
CA PHE A 136 43.33 -1.03 37.55
C PHE A 136 43.12 0.17 36.63
N SER A 137 44.18 0.66 36.01
CA SER A 137 44.11 1.81 35.12
C SER A 137 44.84 1.55 33.81
N ALA A 138 44.29 2.09 32.72
CA ALA A 138 44.84 2.02 31.38
C ALA A 138 44.95 3.43 30.78
N SER A 139 45.82 3.63 29.79
CA SER A 139 45.94 4.95 29.14
C SER A 139 44.67 5.31 28.36
N ASP A 140 44.27 6.58 28.40
CA ASP A 140 43.29 7.19 27.48
C ASP A 140 43.68 6.94 26.00
N VAL A 141 42.72 6.99 25.08
CA VAL A 141 42.91 6.93 23.60
C VAL A 141 43.94 7.97 23.13
N LEU A 142 44.00 9.13 23.80
CA LEU A 142 44.96 10.20 23.52
C LEU A 142 46.31 10.03 24.25
N GLY A 143 46.50 9.00 25.08
CA GLY A 143 47.74 8.73 25.81
C GLY A 143 48.12 9.78 26.85
N SER A 144 47.15 10.61 27.29
CA SER A 144 47.39 11.79 28.12
C SER A 144 47.17 11.57 29.63
N ARG A 145 46.44 10.52 30.02
CA ARG A 145 46.14 10.21 31.42
C ARG A 145 45.82 8.74 31.62
N CYS A 146 46.07 8.22 32.81
CA CYS A 146 45.59 6.90 33.21
C CYS A 146 44.13 7.01 33.65
N VAL A 147 43.26 6.24 33.01
CA VAL A 147 41.84 6.15 33.31
C VAL A 147 41.59 4.83 34.02
N ARG A 148 40.82 4.87 35.10
CA ARG A 148 40.46 3.66 35.85
C ARG A 148 39.57 2.76 34.99
N CYS A 149 39.90 1.47 35.00
CA CYS A 149 39.14 0.43 34.32
C CYS A 149 37.79 0.23 35.00
N GLU A 150 36.79 -0.08 34.19
CA GLU A 150 35.44 -0.23 34.69
C GLU A 150 35.32 -1.41 35.66
N GLN A 151 34.46 -1.26 36.67
CA GLN A 151 34.28 -2.26 37.74
C GLN A 151 33.94 -3.65 37.19
N THR A 152 33.27 -3.69 36.04
CA THR A 152 32.88 -4.90 35.30
C THR A 152 34.09 -5.68 34.79
N PHE A 153 35.12 -5.01 34.25
CA PHE A 153 36.37 -5.65 33.80
C PHE A 153 37.19 -6.18 34.98
N ILE A 154 37.27 -5.39 36.06
CA ILE A 154 37.98 -5.77 37.30
C ILE A 154 37.38 -7.07 37.88
N ASN A 155 36.07 -7.22 37.82
CA ASN A 155 35.37 -8.36 38.40
C ASN A 155 35.50 -9.65 37.56
N VAL A 156 35.70 -9.53 36.23
CA VAL A 156 35.75 -10.67 35.31
C VAL A 156 37.19 -11.15 35.06
N SER A 157 38.10 -10.26 34.65
CA SER A 157 39.45 -10.63 34.21
C SER A 157 40.55 -10.24 35.21
N ARG A 158 40.21 -9.50 36.28
CA ARG A 158 41.17 -8.89 37.23
C ARG A 158 42.27 -8.08 36.55
N SER A 159 42.00 -7.61 35.33
CA SER A 159 42.95 -6.88 34.50
C SER A 159 42.19 -5.94 33.55
N CYS A 160 42.87 -4.88 33.12
CA CYS A 160 42.44 -4.05 32.00
C CYS A 160 42.82 -4.67 30.64
N ASP A 161 43.54 -5.80 30.65
CA ASP A 161 44.01 -6.51 29.47
C ASP A 161 43.01 -7.57 28.98
N CYS A 162 42.87 -7.70 27.67
CA CYS A 162 41.79 -8.43 27.01
C CYS A 162 42.31 -9.59 26.16
N SER A 163 42.42 -10.78 26.76
CA SER A 163 42.76 -12.01 26.06
C SER A 163 41.50 -12.76 25.57
N SER A 164 40.80 -12.24 24.56
CA SER A 164 39.94 -12.94 23.56
C SER A 164 39.08 -11.93 22.76
N PRO A 165 38.67 -12.20 21.50
CA PRO A 165 38.32 -11.13 20.56
C PRO A 165 36.89 -10.57 20.67
N ASN A 166 35.97 -11.17 21.44
CA ASN A 166 34.54 -10.81 21.39
C ASN A 166 33.95 -10.20 22.69
N ILE A 167 34.73 -10.12 23.78
CA ILE A 167 34.22 -9.65 25.10
C ILE A 167 34.23 -8.11 25.19
N LEU A 168 35.14 -7.43 24.50
CA LEU A 168 35.35 -5.98 24.58
C LEU A 168 34.16 -5.17 24.01
N VAL A 169 33.61 -5.59 22.87
CA VAL A 169 32.53 -4.89 22.16
C VAL A 169 31.19 -5.06 22.88
N ILE A 170 30.90 -6.28 23.35
CA ILE A 170 29.69 -6.60 24.11
C ILE A 170 29.66 -5.82 25.42
N GLY A 171 30.78 -5.78 26.17
CA GLY A 171 30.89 -5.02 27.41
C GLY A 171 30.69 -3.51 27.22
N PHE A 172 31.26 -2.93 26.16
CA PHE A 172 31.11 -1.51 25.84
C PHE A 172 29.64 -1.11 25.59
N PHE A 173 28.91 -1.88 24.76
CA PHE A 173 27.50 -1.59 24.48
C PHE A 173 26.60 -1.90 25.68
N LEU A 174 26.90 -2.94 26.45
CA LEU A 174 26.17 -3.23 27.69
C LEU A 174 26.28 -2.08 28.69
N CYS A 175 27.48 -1.56 28.93
CA CYS A 175 27.67 -0.42 29.83
C CYS A 175 26.98 0.84 29.28
N SER A 176 27.13 1.10 27.98
CA SER A 176 26.57 2.29 27.33
C SER A 176 25.04 2.34 27.32
N CYS A 177 24.36 1.19 27.20
CA CYS A 177 22.91 1.13 27.01
C CYS A 177 22.11 0.74 28.25
N VAL A 178 22.71 0.00 29.19
CA VAL A 178 22.02 -0.52 30.38
C VAL A 178 22.16 0.42 31.60
N SER A 179 23.03 1.44 31.54
CA SER A 179 23.26 2.36 32.65
C SER A 179 21.97 3.14 33.01
N PRO A 180 21.49 3.05 34.27
CA PRO A 180 20.34 3.82 34.75
C PRO A 180 20.69 5.29 35.09
N LEU A 181 21.98 5.63 35.15
CA LEU A 181 22.45 7.01 35.37
C LEU A 181 22.74 7.64 34.00
N GLN A 182 21.97 8.67 33.64
CA GLN A 182 22.11 9.47 32.40
C GLN A 182 23.55 9.97 32.13
N LEU A 183 24.37 10.05 33.19
CA LEU A 183 25.75 10.51 33.15
C LEU A 183 26.71 9.54 32.43
N TYR A 184 26.36 8.25 32.35
CA TYR A 184 27.21 7.20 31.79
C TYR A 184 26.61 6.51 30.55
N SER A 185 25.36 6.82 30.17
CA SER A 185 24.74 6.25 28.99
C SER A 185 25.24 6.95 27.72
N ASN A 186 25.82 6.17 26.80
CA ASN A 186 26.22 6.68 25.48
C ASN A 186 25.14 6.32 24.46
N LEU A 187 24.14 7.19 24.34
CA LEU A 187 22.98 7.00 23.45
C LEU A 187 23.40 6.77 21.99
N THR A 188 24.47 7.44 21.55
CA THR A 188 25.03 7.28 20.21
C THR A 188 25.59 5.87 20.00
N ALA A 189 26.24 5.29 21.01
CA ALA A 189 26.67 3.89 20.93
C ALA A 189 25.48 2.93 20.80
N CYS A 190 24.38 3.17 21.52
CA CYS A 190 23.17 2.35 21.42
C CYS A 190 22.49 2.46 20.04
N GLN A 191 22.49 3.66 19.46
CA GLN A 191 22.07 3.89 18.08
C GLN A 191 22.98 3.16 17.08
N ALA A 192 24.29 3.19 17.29
CA ALA A 192 25.27 2.48 16.46
C ALA A 192 25.04 0.96 16.49
N LEU A 193 24.81 0.38 17.67
CA LEU A 193 24.45 -1.04 17.80
C LEU A 193 23.18 -1.38 17.03
N GLY A 194 22.16 -0.50 17.12
CA GLY A 194 20.94 -0.66 16.34
C GLY A 194 21.20 -0.62 14.83
N ASN A 195 22.03 0.31 14.37
CA ASN A 195 22.42 0.42 12.96
C ASN A 195 23.20 -0.82 12.48
N MET A 196 24.10 -1.37 13.31
CA MET A 196 24.78 -2.64 13.02
C MET A 196 23.79 -3.80 12.88
N CYS A 197 22.76 -3.86 13.73
CA CYS A 197 21.71 -4.87 13.59
C CYS A 197 20.92 -4.69 12.28
N VAL A 198 20.61 -3.46 11.88
CA VAL A 198 19.94 -3.19 10.59
C VAL A 198 20.84 -3.61 9.41
N MET A 199 22.15 -3.35 9.46
CA MET A 199 23.12 -3.83 8.45
C MET A 199 23.14 -5.35 8.37
N ASN A 200 22.91 -6.05 9.48
CA ASN A 200 22.70 -7.51 9.53
C ASN A 200 21.26 -7.94 9.16
N MET A 201 20.55 -7.15 8.35
CA MET A 201 19.18 -7.40 7.87
C MET A 201 18.13 -7.58 8.98
N ASN A 202 18.41 -7.08 10.18
CA ASN A 202 17.58 -7.32 11.37
C ASN A 202 17.38 -8.80 11.71
N SER A 203 18.26 -9.67 11.20
CA SER A 203 18.12 -11.12 11.35
C SER A 203 18.36 -11.54 12.79
N LEU A 204 17.53 -12.47 13.26
CA LEU A 204 17.56 -13.01 14.61
C LEU A 204 17.83 -14.51 14.55
N SER A 205 18.99 -14.93 15.03
CA SER A 205 19.36 -16.33 15.17
C SER A 205 19.73 -16.67 16.60
N SER A 206 19.39 -17.89 17.03
CA SER A 206 19.79 -18.44 18.33
C SER A 206 21.22 -19.03 18.31
N SER A 207 21.82 -19.22 17.13
CA SER A 207 23.12 -19.87 16.95
C SER A 207 24.30 -18.89 16.81
N SER A 208 24.05 -17.61 16.50
CA SER A 208 25.07 -16.58 16.30
C SER A 208 25.10 -15.49 17.38
N THR A 209 26.31 -15.10 17.78
CA THR A 209 26.54 -13.90 18.60
C THR A 209 26.81 -12.72 17.67
N ASP A 210 25.74 -12.13 17.14
CA ASP A 210 25.80 -10.99 16.22
C ASP A 210 25.23 -9.71 16.87
N ALA A 211 25.25 -8.61 16.13
CA ALA A 211 24.78 -7.32 16.62
C ALA A 211 23.29 -7.34 17.00
N CYS A 212 22.46 -8.13 16.31
CA CYS A 212 21.03 -8.23 16.61
C CYS A 212 20.76 -9.06 17.85
N SER A 213 21.47 -10.16 18.07
CA SER A 213 21.35 -10.95 19.29
C SER A 213 21.85 -10.16 20.51
N LEU A 214 22.92 -9.37 20.37
CA LEU A 214 23.34 -8.42 21.40
C LEU A 214 22.28 -7.34 21.67
N PHE A 215 21.72 -6.75 20.62
CA PHE A 215 20.65 -5.75 20.74
C PHE A 215 19.45 -6.30 21.51
N GLN A 216 18.99 -7.51 21.16
CA GLN A 216 17.85 -8.16 21.84
C GLN A 216 18.18 -8.51 23.30
N TYR A 217 19.40 -8.96 23.56
CA TYR A 217 19.84 -9.22 24.93
C TYR A 217 19.78 -7.95 25.79
N ILE A 218 20.26 -6.80 25.27
CA ILE A 218 20.17 -5.51 25.98
C ILE A 218 18.72 -5.06 26.12
N TYR A 219 17.90 -5.23 25.07
CA TYR A 219 16.48 -4.90 25.08
C TYR A 219 15.71 -5.64 26.18
N ALA A 220 15.98 -6.94 26.37
CA ALA A 220 15.39 -7.74 27.45
C ALA A 220 15.84 -7.25 28.84
N ASN A 221 17.14 -6.92 28.99
CA ASN A 221 17.72 -6.49 30.27
C ASN A 221 17.38 -5.04 30.66
N THR A 222 16.87 -4.24 29.73
CA THR A 222 16.47 -2.84 29.95
C THR A 222 14.99 -2.67 30.26
N ALA A 223 14.22 -3.76 30.40
CA ALA A 223 12.79 -3.72 30.72
C ALA A 223 12.45 -2.87 31.97
N ARG A 224 13.34 -2.85 32.98
CA ARG A 224 13.21 -2.05 34.20
C ARG A 224 13.26 -0.54 34.00
N LEU A 225 13.82 -0.08 32.87
CA LEU A 225 13.96 1.35 32.56
C LEU A 225 12.63 1.96 32.05
N GLY A 226 11.64 1.14 31.72
CA GLY A 226 10.32 1.58 31.25
C GLY A 226 10.21 1.67 29.72
N ILE A 227 9.10 2.27 29.27
CA ILE A 227 8.77 2.44 27.85
C ILE A 227 8.63 3.91 27.46
N VAL A 228 8.99 4.22 26.23
CA VAL A 228 8.96 5.57 25.66
C VAL A 228 7.64 5.79 24.92
N HIS A 229 7.02 6.96 25.10
CA HIS A 229 5.76 7.37 24.44
C HIS A 229 4.60 6.35 24.54
N SER A 230 4.56 5.53 25.58
CA SER A 230 3.59 4.42 25.74
C SER A 230 3.67 3.35 24.65
N ILE A 231 4.76 3.27 23.90
CA ILE A 231 5.00 2.25 22.87
C ILE A 231 5.70 1.06 23.52
N ALA A 232 5.02 -0.09 23.56
CA ALA A 232 5.48 -1.29 24.28
C ALA A 232 6.86 -1.79 23.82
N PHE A 233 7.20 -1.54 22.55
CA PHE A 233 8.42 -1.99 21.89
C PHE A 233 9.59 -0.99 21.93
N TRP A 234 9.41 0.15 22.62
CA TRP A 234 10.41 1.20 22.71
C TRP A 234 10.90 1.37 24.14
N ARG A 235 12.16 0.96 24.40
CA ARG A 235 12.82 1.10 25.70
C ARG A 235 13.59 2.42 25.78
N HIS A 236 13.72 2.96 26.98
CA HIS A 236 14.63 4.08 27.22
C HIS A 236 16.07 3.72 26.83
N ASN A 237 16.82 4.70 26.32
CA ASN A 237 18.21 4.59 25.85
C ASN A 237 18.46 3.70 24.63
N LEU A 238 17.47 2.96 24.14
CA LEU A 238 17.58 2.11 22.96
C LEU A 238 16.73 2.65 21.79
N PRO A 239 17.23 2.56 20.54
CA PRO A 239 16.38 2.79 19.39
C PRO A 239 15.28 1.72 19.31
N TRP A 240 14.09 2.12 18.89
CA TRP A 240 13.02 1.16 18.57
C TRP A 240 13.22 0.60 17.15
N LEU A 241 13.51 -0.70 17.05
CA LEU A 241 13.80 -1.40 15.78
C LEU A 241 12.73 -2.40 15.34
N TYR A 242 12.01 -3.05 16.27
CA TYR A 242 11.09 -4.15 15.99
C TYR A 242 9.68 -3.86 16.52
N TYR A 243 8.64 -4.28 15.79
CA TYR A 243 7.23 -4.21 16.23
C TYR A 243 6.79 -5.52 16.94
N GLY A 244 7.67 -6.08 17.76
CA GLY A 244 7.45 -7.38 18.40
C GLY A 244 8.75 -8.11 18.69
N ASP A 245 8.67 -9.10 19.57
CA ASP A 245 9.73 -10.06 19.89
C ASP A 245 9.62 -11.35 19.07
N GLN A 246 8.43 -11.62 18.48
CA GLN A 246 8.16 -12.76 17.62
C GLN A 246 7.36 -12.36 16.37
N PRO A 247 7.43 -13.14 15.28
CA PRO A 247 6.58 -12.94 14.11
C PRO A 247 5.09 -13.08 14.43
N GLY A 248 4.24 -12.38 13.67
CA GLY A 248 2.78 -12.53 13.71
C GLY A 248 1.99 -11.39 14.34
N LEU A 249 2.67 -10.35 14.83
CA LEU A 249 2.03 -9.11 15.31
C LEU A 249 1.69 -8.13 14.18
N ALA A 250 2.04 -8.42 12.91
CA ALA A 250 1.92 -7.47 11.81
C ALA A 250 0.47 -7.06 11.50
N SER A 251 -0.49 -7.98 11.59
CA SER A 251 -1.92 -7.65 11.39
C SER A 251 -2.41 -6.65 12.44
N GLN A 252 -1.99 -6.80 13.70
CA GLN A 252 -2.33 -5.86 14.75
C GLN A 252 -1.77 -4.46 14.45
N VAL A 253 -0.53 -4.38 13.99
CA VAL A 253 0.14 -3.11 13.66
C VAL A 253 -0.51 -2.40 12.46
N LEU A 254 -0.86 -3.17 11.43
CA LEU A 254 -1.30 -2.63 10.14
C LEU A 254 -2.82 -2.46 10.01
N GLU A 255 -3.63 -3.17 10.78
CA GLU A 255 -5.09 -3.21 10.57
C GLU A 255 -5.91 -2.76 11.79
N THR A 256 -5.32 -2.63 12.98
CA THR A 256 -6.10 -2.30 14.20
C THR A 256 -6.45 -0.82 14.27
N ASN A 257 -5.49 0.07 13.96
CA ASN A 257 -5.66 1.50 14.07
C ASN A 257 -5.54 2.14 12.69
N HIS A 258 -6.46 3.02 12.33
CA HIS A 258 -6.35 3.87 11.15
C HIS A 258 -5.71 5.22 11.52
N LEU A 259 -5.18 5.92 10.53
CA LEU A 259 -4.67 7.27 10.76
C LEU A 259 -5.84 8.22 11.10
N PRO A 260 -5.60 9.23 11.98
CA PRO A 260 -6.59 10.27 12.25
C PRO A 260 -6.87 11.15 11.02
N THR A 261 -5.89 11.32 10.14
CA THR A 261 -6.00 12.13 8.93
C THR A 261 -6.88 11.47 7.88
N VAL A 262 -7.70 12.30 7.26
CA VAL A 262 -8.69 11.94 6.25
C VAL A 262 -8.23 12.56 4.94
N PHE A 263 -7.85 11.73 3.96
CA PHE A 263 -7.31 12.23 2.70
C PHE A 263 -8.40 12.36 1.63
N SER A 264 -8.28 13.37 0.77
CA SER A 264 -9.23 13.65 -0.30
C SER A 264 -8.51 13.98 -1.60
N PHE A 265 -9.10 13.60 -2.73
CA PHE A 265 -8.65 14.01 -4.07
C PHE A 265 -8.97 15.47 -4.39
N LYS A 266 -9.93 16.07 -3.65
CA LYS A 266 -10.40 17.44 -3.82
C LYS A 266 -10.39 18.10 -2.45
N GLY A 267 -9.39 18.95 -2.19
CA GLY A 267 -9.16 19.58 -0.88
C GLY A 267 -8.04 20.61 -0.91
N ARG A 268 -7.65 21.12 0.27
CA ARG A 268 -6.45 21.98 0.43
C ARG A 268 -5.21 21.10 0.25
N SER A 269 -4.04 21.72 0.04
CA SER A 269 -2.78 20.98 -0.20
C SER A 269 -2.42 19.98 0.91
N GLU A 270 -2.93 20.18 2.13
CA GLU A 270 -2.74 19.30 3.29
C GLU A 270 -3.56 18.00 3.19
N ASP A 271 -4.69 18.02 2.49
CA ASP A 271 -5.61 16.86 2.37
C ASP A 271 -5.22 15.90 1.23
N VAL A 272 -4.33 16.37 0.35
CA VAL A 272 -3.94 15.67 -0.89
C VAL A 272 -2.51 15.11 -0.79
N LYS A 273 -1.69 15.60 0.14
CA LYS A 273 -0.27 15.22 0.27
C LYS A 273 -0.03 14.29 1.45
N LEU A 274 0.74 13.23 1.19
CA LEU A 274 1.28 12.36 2.23
C LEU A 274 2.59 12.96 2.73
N GLN A 275 2.55 13.59 3.90
CA GLN A 275 3.70 14.28 4.49
C GLN A 275 4.66 13.30 5.17
N PHE A 276 5.44 12.59 4.37
CA PHE A 276 6.45 11.68 4.90
C PHE A 276 7.70 12.45 5.34
N ILE A 277 8.18 12.13 6.55
CA ILE A 277 9.40 12.67 7.14
C ILE A 277 10.27 11.54 7.68
N ALA A 278 11.56 11.57 7.36
CA ALA A 278 12.54 10.60 7.85
C ALA A 278 13.45 11.22 8.90
N ALA A 279 13.74 10.46 9.96
CA ALA A 279 14.88 10.71 10.82
C ALA A 279 16.10 10.00 10.23
N SER A 280 17.17 10.74 9.95
CA SER A 280 18.40 10.21 9.37
C SER A 280 19.49 10.02 10.41
N TYR A 281 20.24 8.92 10.32
CA TYR A 281 21.36 8.60 11.22
C TYR A 281 22.57 8.13 10.43
N ASP A 282 23.77 8.42 10.92
CA ASP A 282 25.01 7.86 10.37
C ASP A 282 25.33 6.47 10.95
N ALA A 283 26.36 5.82 10.40
CA ALA A 283 26.83 4.51 10.88
C ALA A 283 27.29 4.53 12.34
N ALA A 284 27.78 5.67 12.84
CA ALA A 284 28.24 5.84 14.23
C ALA A 284 27.09 6.08 15.21
N GLY A 285 25.84 6.16 14.74
CA GLY A 285 24.65 6.35 15.57
C GLY A 285 24.36 7.81 15.93
N ASN A 286 24.98 8.78 15.26
CA ASN A 286 24.63 10.19 15.40
C ASN A 286 23.33 10.48 14.62
N PHE A 287 22.47 11.28 15.22
CA PHE A 287 21.33 11.85 14.51
C PHE A 287 21.83 12.94 13.56
N LEU A 288 21.38 12.92 12.31
CA LEU A 288 21.80 13.88 11.31
C LEU A 288 20.78 15.02 11.17
N LYS A 289 19.53 14.67 10.87
CA LYS A 289 18.43 15.62 10.68
C LYS A 289 17.10 14.92 10.48
N TRP A 290 16.04 15.71 10.61
CA TRP A 290 14.74 15.44 10.02
C TRP A 290 14.76 15.83 8.54
N GLN A 291 14.30 14.96 7.65
CA GLN A 291 14.30 15.21 6.21
C GLN A 291 12.98 14.80 5.57
N SER A 292 12.42 15.67 4.73
CA SER A 292 11.26 15.32 3.90
C SER A 292 11.67 14.34 2.81
N LEU A 293 10.74 13.47 2.43
CA LEU A 293 10.93 12.54 1.33
C LEU A 293 10.76 13.20 -0.05
N GLU A 294 10.16 14.39 -0.10
CA GLU A 294 10.11 15.19 -1.32
C GLU A 294 11.54 15.43 -1.84
N GLY A 295 11.71 15.34 -3.17
CA GLY A 295 13.00 15.46 -3.83
C GLY A 295 13.80 14.19 -3.99
N GLY A 296 13.16 13.03 -3.85
CA GLY A 296 13.75 11.78 -4.27
C GLY A 296 14.66 11.14 -3.22
N LEU A 297 14.39 11.34 -1.92
CA LEU A 297 15.26 10.83 -0.86
C LEU A 297 15.41 9.30 -0.92
N LEU A 298 14.33 8.57 -1.22
CA LEU A 298 14.32 7.11 -1.31
C LEU A 298 14.47 6.60 -2.75
N GLN A 299 14.20 7.45 -3.74
CA GLN A 299 14.28 7.15 -5.16
C GLN A 299 15.73 7.23 -5.62
N LEU A 300 16.41 6.09 -5.66
CA LEU A 300 17.79 6.00 -6.20
C LEU A 300 17.88 6.38 -7.69
N CYS A 301 16.78 6.22 -8.43
CA CYS A 301 16.71 6.59 -9.83
C CYS A 301 16.55 8.11 -10.02
N PRO A 302 17.44 8.77 -10.78
CA PRO A 302 17.32 10.20 -11.02
C PRO A 302 16.11 10.53 -11.89
N ASP A 303 15.36 11.55 -11.52
CA ASP A 303 14.30 12.14 -12.36
C ASP A 303 14.07 13.62 -11.93
N THR A 304 13.15 14.30 -12.60
CA THR A 304 12.69 15.64 -12.24
C THR A 304 11.98 15.65 -10.89
N GLN A 305 12.21 16.71 -10.11
CA GLN A 305 11.57 16.93 -8.80
C GLN A 305 10.04 16.73 -8.83
N THR A 306 9.38 17.21 -9.89
CA THR A 306 7.93 17.09 -10.06
C THR A 306 7.46 15.64 -10.17
N LYS A 307 8.21 14.79 -10.89
CA LYS A 307 7.91 13.36 -10.99
C LYS A 307 8.22 12.62 -9.72
N LEU A 308 9.39 12.90 -9.11
CA LEU A 308 9.76 12.29 -7.83
C LEU A 308 8.74 12.61 -6.73
N ASN A 309 8.25 13.85 -6.68
CA ASN A 309 7.24 14.29 -5.72
C ASN A 309 5.84 13.70 -5.99
N ALA A 310 5.53 13.26 -7.21
CA ALA A 310 4.25 12.64 -7.53
C ALA A 310 4.00 11.35 -6.73
N ALA A 311 5.07 10.68 -6.29
CA ALA A 311 4.99 9.50 -5.44
C ALA A 311 4.29 9.76 -4.09
N TYR A 312 4.29 11.00 -3.61
CA TYR A 312 3.74 11.38 -2.29
C TYR A 312 2.39 12.10 -2.40
N VAL A 313 1.78 12.10 -3.58
CA VAL A 313 0.43 12.61 -3.82
C VAL A 313 -0.57 11.49 -3.56
N PHE A 314 -1.56 11.76 -2.70
CA PHE A 314 -2.56 10.79 -2.31
C PHE A 314 -3.34 10.26 -3.54
N GLY A 315 -3.46 8.94 -3.61
CA GLY A 315 -4.08 8.17 -4.68
C GLY A 315 -3.35 8.16 -6.02
N THR A 316 -2.08 8.59 -6.06
CA THR A 316 -1.23 8.44 -7.25
C THR A 316 -0.43 7.15 -7.16
N THR A 317 -0.68 6.20 -8.06
CA THR A 317 0.19 5.02 -8.24
C THR A 317 1.48 5.45 -8.92
N TYR A 318 2.62 5.14 -8.30
CA TYR A 318 3.94 5.51 -8.81
C TYR A 318 4.81 4.28 -8.99
N GLU A 319 5.58 4.22 -10.08
CA GLU A 319 6.53 3.16 -10.33
C GLU A 319 7.71 3.70 -11.13
N GLN A 320 8.92 3.36 -10.68
CA GLN A 320 10.18 3.77 -11.28
C GLN A 320 11.17 2.62 -11.18
N SER A 321 11.88 2.33 -12.26
CA SER A 321 12.93 1.31 -12.32
C SER A 321 14.04 1.80 -13.24
N CYS A 322 15.29 1.61 -12.82
CA CYS A 322 16.47 1.98 -13.61
C CYS A 322 17.68 1.14 -13.21
N GLU A 323 18.73 1.20 -14.03
CA GLU A 323 20.04 0.65 -13.71
C GLU A 323 21.00 1.76 -13.28
N ILE A 324 21.72 1.54 -12.18
CA ILE A 324 22.70 2.47 -11.63
C ILE A 324 24.07 1.81 -11.67
N SER A 325 25.06 2.51 -12.22
CA SER A 325 26.46 2.06 -12.21
C SER A 325 27.01 1.97 -10.78
N VAL A 326 27.76 0.91 -10.49
CA VAL A 326 28.39 0.68 -9.17
C VAL A 326 29.37 1.82 -8.82
N SER A 327 30.11 2.35 -9.79
CA SER A 327 31.00 3.51 -9.59
C SER A 327 30.25 4.72 -9.03
N LYS A 328 29.07 5.06 -9.59
CA LYS A 328 28.20 6.12 -9.08
C LYS A 328 27.71 5.84 -7.66
N ILE A 329 27.30 4.61 -7.36
CA ILE A 329 26.85 4.23 -6.01
C ILE A 329 27.97 4.45 -4.98
N LEU A 330 29.21 4.08 -5.30
CA LEU A 330 30.36 4.25 -4.41
C LEU A 330 30.71 5.72 -4.16
N LEU A 331 30.47 6.60 -5.15
CA LEU A 331 30.68 8.05 -5.04
C LEU A 331 29.56 8.72 -4.23
N ASP A 332 28.30 8.42 -4.54
CA ASP A 332 27.14 9.07 -3.94
C ASP A 332 26.88 8.55 -2.50
N PHE A 333 27.25 7.30 -2.21
CA PHE A 333 27.00 6.63 -0.93
C PHE A 333 28.31 6.15 -0.27
N THR A 334 29.18 7.09 0.08
CA THR A 334 30.46 6.80 0.76
C THR A 334 30.31 6.15 2.13
N HIS A 335 29.21 6.43 2.83
CA HIS A 335 28.86 5.89 4.14
C HIS A 335 27.35 5.59 4.19
N PRO A 336 26.92 4.51 4.87
CA PRO A 336 25.51 4.19 4.98
C PRO A 336 24.77 5.21 5.84
N ILE A 337 23.59 5.60 5.36
CA ILE A 337 22.62 6.44 6.09
C ILE A 337 21.41 5.58 6.41
N PHE A 338 20.98 5.64 7.67
CA PHE A 338 19.83 4.91 8.18
C PHE A 338 18.63 5.83 8.34
N TYR A 339 17.44 5.31 8.06
CA TYR A 339 16.20 6.06 8.05
C TYR A 339 15.15 5.39 8.94
N ASP A 340 14.55 6.16 9.84
CA ASP A 340 13.26 5.84 10.46
C ASP A 340 12.19 6.71 9.78
N LEU A 341 11.18 6.10 9.16
CA LEU A 341 10.14 6.83 8.43
C LEU A 341 8.91 7.11 9.28
N PHE A 342 8.34 8.31 9.14
CA PHE A 342 7.10 8.72 9.77
C PHE A 342 6.19 9.43 8.78
N LEU A 343 4.89 9.41 9.06
CA LEU A 343 3.88 10.22 8.41
C LEU A 343 3.44 11.31 9.38
N GLU A 344 3.65 12.58 8.99
CA GLU A 344 3.27 13.75 9.78
C GLU A 344 1.76 14.00 9.66
N TYR A 345 1.13 14.29 10.79
CA TYR A 345 -0.27 14.68 10.85
C TYR A 345 -0.54 15.68 11.97
N ASN A 346 -1.57 16.50 11.79
CA ASN A 346 -2.01 17.46 12.80
C ASN A 346 -3.02 16.79 13.74
N GLY A 347 -2.77 16.86 15.05
CA GLY A 347 -3.74 16.45 16.07
C GLY A 347 -4.81 17.51 16.31
N ASP A 348 -5.85 17.15 17.07
CA ASP A 348 -7.01 18.02 17.34
C ASP A 348 -6.66 19.37 17.98
N ASN A 349 -5.54 19.43 18.69
CA ASN A 349 -5.05 20.62 19.39
C ASN A 349 -4.12 21.50 18.53
N GLY A 350 -3.99 21.22 17.22
CA GLY A 350 -3.07 21.91 16.33
C GLY A 350 -1.59 21.56 16.53
N GLN A 351 -1.27 20.60 17.41
CA GLN A 351 0.09 20.07 17.54
C GLN A 351 0.39 19.03 16.46
N GLN A 352 1.63 19.07 15.96
CA GLN A 352 2.11 18.14 14.95
C GLN A 352 2.53 16.82 15.59
N TYR A 353 2.03 15.72 15.06
CA TYR A 353 2.33 14.36 15.46
C TYR A 353 2.96 13.59 14.30
N LEU A 354 3.74 12.58 14.65
CA LEU A 354 4.35 11.64 13.74
C LEU A 354 3.76 10.26 13.98
N TRP A 355 3.34 9.61 12.91
CA TRP A 355 2.97 8.21 12.93
C TRP A 355 4.12 7.37 12.36
N ALA A 356 4.68 6.45 13.14
CA ALA A 356 5.78 5.60 12.67
C ALA A 356 5.31 4.65 11.56
N VAL A 357 6.05 4.61 10.46
CA VAL A 357 5.76 3.77 9.29
C VAL A 357 6.53 2.45 9.44
N PRO A 358 5.83 1.29 9.53
CA PRO A 358 6.50 -0.01 9.62
C PRO A 358 7.24 -0.39 8.33
N VAL A 359 8.26 -1.22 8.50
CA VAL A 359 9.11 -1.75 7.41
C VAL A 359 9.03 -3.27 7.37
N LEU A 360 8.71 -3.81 6.21
CA LEU A 360 8.77 -5.22 5.86
C LEU A 360 10.09 -5.47 5.10
N ASN A 361 11.12 -5.90 5.84
CA ASN A 361 12.40 -6.30 5.24
C ASN A 361 12.31 -7.74 4.72
N LEU A 362 12.36 -7.93 3.39
CA LEU A 362 12.26 -9.25 2.75
C LEU A 362 13.48 -10.16 2.99
N ASN A 363 14.60 -9.58 3.39
CA ASN A 363 15.85 -10.30 3.69
C ASN A 363 15.98 -10.66 5.18
N LEU A 364 15.00 -10.29 6.01
CA LEU A 364 15.00 -10.61 7.44
C LEU A 364 14.83 -12.11 7.65
N GLN A 365 15.74 -12.70 8.41
CA GLN A 365 15.65 -14.08 8.86
C GLN A 365 15.34 -14.16 10.35
N TYR A 366 14.45 -15.07 10.74
CA TYR A 366 14.19 -15.43 12.13
C TYR A 366 14.36 -16.93 12.27
N SER A 367 15.28 -17.37 13.15
CA SER A 367 15.65 -18.78 13.29
C SER A 367 15.99 -19.43 11.95
N GLU A 368 16.82 -18.77 11.14
CA GLU A 368 17.31 -19.22 9.82
C GLU A 368 16.22 -19.33 8.73
N MET A 369 15.00 -18.83 8.97
CA MET A 369 13.92 -18.78 7.98
C MET A 369 13.55 -17.34 7.60
N TYR A 370 13.29 -17.12 6.30
CA TYR A 370 12.79 -15.83 5.80
C TYR A 370 11.30 -15.65 6.11
N VAL A 371 11.01 -14.93 7.19
CA VAL A 371 9.64 -14.77 7.72
C VAL A 371 8.78 -13.77 6.91
N ASN A 372 9.42 -12.87 6.17
CA ASN A 372 8.75 -11.76 5.48
C ASN A 372 8.48 -12.00 3.98
N GLN A 373 8.77 -13.20 3.45
CA GLN A 373 8.55 -13.51 2.02
C GLN A 373 7.18 -14.12 1.72
N GLY A 374 6.48 -14.65 2.73
CA GLY A 374 5.15 -15.23 2.57
C GLY A 374 4.07 -14.16 2.36
N SER A 375 2.93 -14.55 1.79
CA SER A 375 1.77 -13.66 1.59
C SER A 375 0.94 -13.40 2.85
N SER A 376 1.10 -14.23 3.89
CA SER A 376 0.34 -14.13 5.14
C SER A 376 1.01 -13.15 6.11
N MET A 377 0.27 -12.12 6.51
CA MET A 377 0.73 -11.13 7.50
C MET A 377 1.00 -11.76 8.87
N ASN A 378 0.38 -12.89 9.19
CA ASN A 378 0.56 -13.58 10.47
C ASN A 378 1.94 -14.21 10.62
N ASN A 379 2.75 -14.26 9.56
CA ASN A 379 4.12 -14.74 9.63
C ASN A 379 5.13 -13.60 9.65
N TRP A 380 4.71 -12.36 9.45
CA TRP A 380 5.64 -11.25 9.27
C TRP A 380 6.18 -10.73 10.60
N LEU A 381 7.45 -10.32 10.57
CA LEU A 381 8.11 -9.56 11.62
C LEU A 381 8.47 -8.18 11.05
N LEU A 382 7.75 -7.16 11.50
CA LEU A 382 7.94 -5.78 11.04
C LEU A 382 9.08 -5.11 11.81
N THR A 383 9.89 -4.34 11.10
CA THR A 383 10.95 -3.51 11.65
C THR A 383 10.64 -2.03 11.42
N ARG A 384 11.49 -1.12 11.88
CA ARG A 384 11.29 0.33 11.75
C ARG A 384 12.38 1.04 10.95
N ARG A 385 13.63 0.63 11.14
CA ARG A 385 14.81 1.28 10.54
C ARG A 385 15.30 0.52 9.32
N PHE A 386 15.69 1.24 8.28
CA PHE A 386 16.26 0.67 7.06
C PHE A 386 17.34 1.61 6.47
N PHE A 387 18.08 1.16 5.46
CA PHE A 387 19.07 1.96 4.74
C PHE A 387 18.92 1.74 3.23
N LEU A 388 19.56 2.59 2.42
CA LEU A 388 19.51 2.46 0.96
C LEU A 388 20.72 1.71 0.39
N VAL A 389 21.91 2.06 0.85
CA VAL A 389 23.16 1.47 0.39
C VAL A 389 24.11 1.30 1.57
N ASP A 390 24.71 0.12 1.68
CA ASP A 390 25.82 -0.17 2.58
C ASP A 390 27.10 -0.44 1.78
N THR A 391 28.04 0.50 1.90
CA THR A 391 29.39 0.43 1.34
C THR A 391 30.47 0.28 2.43
N LEU A 392 30.05 0.10 3.69
CA LEU A 392 30.93 0.02 4.85
C LEU A 392 31.21 -1.42 5.25
N SER A 393 30.17 -2.26 5.37
CA SER A 393 30.31 -3.63 5.91
C SER A 393 31.17 -4.55 5.04
N GLY A 394 31.30 -4.26 3.73
CA GLY A 394 32.13 -5.03 2.82
C GLY A 394 33.57 -4.56 2.69
N ARG A 395 34.02 -3.55 3.46
CA ARG A 395 35.42 -3.12 3.47
C ARG A 395 36.25 -4.04 4.36
N GLU A 396 37.25 -4.69 3.77
CA GLU A 396 38.13 -5.61 4.47
C GLU A 396 39.43 -4.90 4.86
N ASN A 397 39.86 -5.06 6.13
CA ASN A 397 41.13 -4.61 6.71
C ASN A 397 41.36 -3.08 6.82
N ASP A 398 41.02 -2.31 5.78
CA ASP A 398 41.30 -0.88 5.68
C ASP A 398 40.05 -0.11 5.21
N LEU A 399 39.62 0.88 6.00
CA LEU A 399 38.46 1.72 5.71
C LEU A 399 38.67 2.63 4.50
N GLY A 400 39.92 2.88 4.09
CA GLY A 400 40.26 3.67 2.90
C GLY A 400 40.17 2.89 1.58
N LYS A 401 40.01 1.56 1.63
CA LYS A 401 39.88 0.71 0.44
C LYS A 401 38.43 0.58 -0.03
N LEU A 402 38.27 0.28 -1.32
CA LEU A 402 36.97 -0.05 -1.90
C LEU A 402 36.40 -1.31 -1.23
N PRO A 403 35.08 -1.35 -0.98
CA PRO A 403 34.43 -2.53 -0.42
C PRO A 403 34.45 -3.68 -1.44
N ARG A 404 34.62 -4.91 -0.95
CA ARG A 404 34.51 -6.13 -1.75
C ARG A 404 33.06 -6.41 -2.11
N ILE A 405 32.14 -6.20 -1.17
CA ILE A 405 30.70 -6.40 -1.37
C ILE A 405 29.98 -5.12 -0.96
N ILE A 406 29.04 -4.67 -1.78
CA ILE A 406 28.09 -3.63 -1.39
C ILE A 406 26.69 -4.22 -1.31
N ARG A 407 25.86 -3.69 -0.42
CA ARG A 407 24.46 -4.09 -0.30
C ARG A 407 23.58 -2.92 -0.67
N VAL A 408 22.67 -3.13 -1.61
CA VAL A 408 21.81 -2.08 -2.17
C VAL A 408 20.35 -2.46 -1.99
N ALA A 409 19.52 -1.51 -1.57
CA ALA A 409 18.07 -1.63 -1.56
C ALA A 409 17.55 -1.67 -3.02
N SER A 410 17.45 -2.87 -3.59
CA SER A 410 17.06 -3.10 -4.98
C SER A 410 15.57 -2.88 -5.24
N LYS A 411 14.74 -3.01 -4.20
CA LYS A 411 13.30 -2.74 -4.30
C LYS A 411 12.80 -2.05 -3.06
N ILE A 412 12.13 -0.91 -3.24
CA ILE A 412 11.39 -0.21 -2.20
C ILE A 412 9.95 -0.01 -2.69
N THR A 413 8.98 -0.48 -1.91
CA THR A 413 7.56 -0.31 -2.21
C THR A 413 6.86 0.29 -1.00
N ILE A 414 6.15 1.40 -1.19
CA ILE A 414 5.24 1.96 -0.19
C ILE A 414 3.83 1.47 -0.53
N SER A 415 3.28 0.57 0.28
CA SER A 415 1.90 0.10 0.15
C SER A 415 0.99 0.92 1.07
N ILE A 416 -0.05 1.52 0.49
CA ILE A 416 -1.06 2.30 1.21
C ILE A 416 -2.38 1.56 1.12
N ARG A 417 -2.95 1.21 2.27
CA ARG A 417 -4.24 0.51 2.34
C ARG A 417 -5.34 1.43 2.77
N LEU A 418 -6.42 1.44 2.01
CA LEU A 418 -7.62 2.19 2.33
C LEU A 418 -8.45 1.43 3.37
N VAL A 419 -9.03 2.16 4.34
CA VAL A 419 -9.92 1.58 5.33
C VAL A 419 -11.25 1.22 4.67
N SER A 420 -11.57 -0.07 4.64
CA SER A 420 -12.81 -0.59 4.07
C SER A 420 -14.03 0.06 4.73
N HIS A 421 -15.11 0.25 3.95
CA HIS A 421 -16.41 0.78 4.41
C HIS A 421 -16.44 2.25 4.87
N THR A 422 -15.31 2.93 4.94
CA THR A 422 -15.26 4.37 5.24
C THR A 422 -15.03 5.13 3.94
N GLN A 423 -16.08 5.72 3.35
CA GLN A 423 -15.95 6.56 2.13
C GLN A 423 -15.20 7.90 2.39
N LYS A 424 -14.35 7.93 3.40
CA LYS A 424 -13.67 9.13 3.90
C LYS A 424 -12.19 9.20 3.50
N GLY A 425 -11.66 8.29 2.66
CA GLY A 425 -10.23 8.32 2.31
C GLY A 425 -9.31 8.18 3.54
N ALA A 426 -9.80 7.53 4.59
CA ALA A 426 -8.99 7.12 5.72
C ALA A 426 -8.08 5.96 5.29
N ILE A 427 -6.84 5.98 5.75
CA ILE A 427 -5.85 4.95 5.46
C ILE A 427 -5.38 4.26 6.73
N TYR A 428 -5.05 2.99 6.58
CA TYR A 428 -4.21 2.30 7.55
C TYR A 428 -2.76 2.81 7.48
N PRO A 429 -1.94 2.53 8.51
CA PRO A 429 -0.52 2.83 8.49
C PRO A 429 0.12 2.33 7.19
N PRO A 430 0.75 3.22 6.40
CA PRO A 430 1.49 2.79 5.22
C PRO A 430 2.55 1.75 5.59
N LEU A 431 2.82 0.83 4.69
CA LEU A 431 3.85 -0.20 4.86
C LEU A 431 4.96 0.02 3.86
N ILE A 432 6.21 0.15 4.31
CA ILE A 432 7.36 0.10 3.41
C ILE A 432 7.80 -1.35 3.29
N THR A 433 7.96 -1.86 2.07
CA THR A 433 8.63 -3.13 1.81
C THR A 433 10.00 -2.83 1.21
N VAL A 434 11.05 -3.42 1.76
CA VAL A 434 12.42 -3.27 1.27
C VAL A 434 13.02 -4.63 0.96
N ALA A 435 13.65 -4.75 -0.20
CA ALA A 435 14.49 -5.87 -0.59
C ALA A 435 15.92 -5.39 -0.84
N TYR A 436 16.88 -6.15 -0.35
CA TYR A 436 18.31 -5.89 -0.50
C TYR A 436 18.96 -6.94 -1.39
N THR A 437 19.95 -6.50 -2.15
CA THR A 437 20.77 -7.36 -3.01
C THR A 437 22.25 -7.08 -2.75
N ASP A 438 23.02 -8.15 -2.61
CA ASP A 438 24.47 -8.10 -2.40
C ASP A 438 25.17 -8.14 -3.75
N VAL A 439 26.11 -7.21 -3.95
CA VAL A 439 26.81 -7.01 -5.20
C VAL A 439 28.31 -7.09 -4.94
N LEU A 440 28.97 -8.08 -5.54
CA LEU A 440 30.42 -8.23 -5.49
C LEU A 440 31.06 -7.20 -6.42
N VAL A 441 31.93 -6.36 -5.86
CA VAL A 441 32.62 -5.28 -6.57
C VAL A 441 33.87 -5.85 -7.26
N GLN A 442 33.80 -6.01 -8.58
CA GLN A 442 34.95 -6.43 -9.40
C GLN A 442 35.41 -5.30 -10.32
N ASN A 443 34.51 -4.80 -11.18
CA ASN A 443 34.77 -3.72 -12.12
C ASN A 443 33.68 -2.64 -11.99
N PRO A 444 33.86 -1.63 -11.12
CA PRO A 444 32.83 -0.64 -10.79
C PRO A 444 32.30 0.16 -11.99
N ASP A 445 33.13 0.36 -13.02
CA ASP A 445 32.78 1.21 -14.17
C ASP A 445 31.89 0.52 -15.20
N THR A 446 31.91 -0.82 -15.25
CA THR A 446 31.12 -1.61 -16.20
C THR A 446 29.93 -2.31 -15.54
N GLN A 447 29.89 -2.35 -14.21
CA GLN A 447 28.87 -3.06 -13.44
C GLN A 447 27.70 -2.12 -13.10
N SER A 448 26.48 -2.58 -13.33
CA SER A 448 25.25 -1.89 -12.96
C SER A 448 24.41 -2.73 -12.01
N VAL A 449 23.52 -2.06 -11.27
CA VAL A 449 22.55 -2.66 -10.35
C VAL A 449 21.17 -2.13 -10.72
N THR A 450 20.21 -3.03 -10.92
CA THR A 450 18.81 -2.65 -11.13
C THR A 450 18.16 -2.31 -9.80
N VAL A 451 17.55 -1.14 -9.73
CA VAL A 451 16.81 -0.67 -8.55
C VAL A 451 15.41 -0.22 -8.94
N SER A 452 14.45 -0.41 -8.04
CA SER A 452 13.06 -0.06 -8.25
C SER A 452 12.44 0.61 -7.04
N PHE A 453 11.62 1.64 -7.29
CA PHE A 453 10.82 2.33 -6.28
C PHE A 453 9.37 2.41 -6.76
N SER A 454 8.42 2.07 -5.88
CA SER A 454 6.99 2.12 -6.22
C SER A 454 6.12 2.53 -5.04
N VAL A 455 4.98 3.16 -5.34
CA VAL A 455 3.91 3.46 -4.39
C VAL A 455 2.64 2.85 -4.91
N ARG A 456 2.04 1.94 -4.13
CA ARG A 456 0.88 1.14 -4.52
C ARG A 456 -0.27 1.34 -3.56
N TYR A 457 -1.48 1.42 -4.10
CA TYR A 457 -2.71 1.50 -3.33
C TYR A 457 -3.40 0.14 -3.37
N GLU A 458 -3.64 -0.42 -2.20
CA GLU A 458 -4.33 -1.69 -2.03
C GLU A 458 -5.70 -1.45 -1.38
N MET A 459 -6.72 -2.16 -1.86
CA MET A 459 -8.05 -2.15 -1.27
C MET A 459 -8.57 -3.59 -1.27
N ASN A 460 -9.14 -4.03 -0.15
CA ASN A 460 -9.74 -5.35 -0.08
C ASN A 460 -11.04 -5.37 -0.91
N GLN A 461 -11.03 -6.10 -2.02
CA GLN A 461 -12.18 -6.23 -2.92
C GLN A 461 -12.96 -7.54 -2.71
N SER A 462 -12.61 -8.36 -1.71
CA SER A 462 -13.22 -9.69 -1.54
C SER A 462 -14.74 -9.61 -1.37
N GLU A 463 -15.25 -8.62 -0.63
CA GLU A 463 -16.68 -8.45 -0.46
C GLU A 463 -17.38 -8.00 -1.76
N ALA A 464 -16.74 -7.11 -2.53
CA ALA A 464 -17.28 -6.69 -3.83
C ALA A 464 -17.29 -7.85 -4.83
N GLN A 465 -16.27 -8.71 -4.78
CA GLN A 465 -16.18 -9.90 -5.62
C GLN A 465 -17.25 -10.93 -5.25
N ILE A 466 -17.42 -11.23 -3.95
CA ILE A 466 -18.49 -12.12 -3.45
C ILE A 466 -19.87 -11.58 -3.85
N GLN A 467 -20.09 -10.26 -3.70
CA GLN A 467 -21.36 -9.64 -4.09
C GLN A 467 -21.61 -9.73 -5.60
N THR A 468 -20.58 -9.56 -6.42
CA THR A 468 -20.67 -9.69 -7.87
C THR A 468 -20.94 -11.13 -8.29
N ASP A 469 -20.25 -12.11 -7.66
CA ASP A 469 -20.42 -13.54 -7.94
C ASP A 469 -21.82 -14.03 -7.59
N ILE A 470 -22.36 -13.64 -6.42
CA ILE A 470 -23.73 -13.97 -6.02
C ILE A 470 -24.74 -13.35 -7.00
N THR A 471 -24.53 -12.07 -7.37
CA THR A 471 -25.44 -11.36 -8.27
C THR A 471 -25.44 -11.97 -9.68
N LEU A 472 -24.27 -12.32 -10.19
CA LEU A 472 -24.11 -12.98 -11.49
C LEU A 472 -24.75 -14.38 -11.48
N GLY A 473 -24.57 -15.14 -10.41
CA GLY A 473 -25.18 -16.46 -10.25
C GLY A 473 -26.71 -16.42 -10.24
N VAL A 474 -27.30 -15.51 -9.44
CA VAL A 474 -28.77 -15.40 -9.32
C VAL A 474 -29.40 -14.80 -10.57
N LEU A 475 -28.91 -13.66 -11.05
CA LEU A 475 -29.47 -12.99 -12.23
C LEU A 475 -29.19 -13.77 -13.52
N GLY A 476 -28.02 -14.40 -13.62
CA GLY A 476 -27.70 -15.31 -14.72
C GLY A 476 -28.63 -16.53 -14.75
N GLY A 477 -28.91 -17.14 -13.59
CA GLY A 477 -29.88 -18.23 -13.48
C GLY A 477 -31.30 -17.82 -13.88
N LEU A 478 -31.76 -16.65 -13.44
CA LEU A 478 -33.05 -16.09 -13.85
C LEU A 478 -33.10 -15.77 -15.34
N ALA A 479 -32.00 -15.28 -15.92
CA ALA A 479 -31.89 -15.05 -17.35
C ALA A 479 -32.04 -16.36 -18.14
N VAL A 480 -31.40 -17.45 -17.73
CA VAL A 480 -31.57 -18.78 -18.38
C VAL A 480 -33.04 -19.21 -18.36
N LEU A 481 -33.71 -19.13 -17.20
CA LEU A 481 -35.12 -19.51 -17.08
C LEU A 481 -36.02 -18.63 -17.96
N TRP A 482 -35.77 -17.33 -17.99
CA TRP A 482 -36.50 -16.39 -18.84
C TRP A 482 -36.31 -16.66 -20.34
N SER A 483 -35.07 -16.93 -20.76
CA SER A 483 -34.76 -17.28 -22.15
C SER A 483 -35.37 -18.62 -22.55
N LEU A 484 -35.43 -19.61 -21.63
CA LEU A 484 -36.12 -20.88 -21.84
C LEU A 484 -37.63 -20.68 -22.02
N LEU A 485 -38.28 -19.85 -21.18
CA LEU A 485 -39.70 -19.51 -21.29
C LEU A 485 -40.00 -18.82 -22.63
N ARG A 486 -39.18 -17.83 -23.03
CA ARG A 486 -39.30 -17.16 -24.34
C ARG A 486 -39.15 -18.14 -25.50
N THR A 487 -38.18 -19.06 -25.40
CA THR A 487 -37.95 -20.09 -26.43
C THR A 487 -39.11 -21.08 -26.49
N ALA A 488 -39.63 -21.52 -25.35
CA ALA A 488 -40.78 -22.42 -25.28
C ALA A 488 -42.05 -21.76 -25.85
N GLY A 489 -42.29 -20.48 -25.55
CA GLY A 489 -43.39 -19.71 -26.11
C GLY A 489 -43.26 -19.51 -27.63
N TRP A 490 -42.05 -19.24 -28.13
CA TRP A 490 -41.78 -19.19 -29.57
C TRP A 490 -41.97 -20.56 -30.26
N LYS A 491 -41.47 -21.63 -29.65
CA LYS A 491 -41.59 -22.99 -30.20
C LYS A 491 -43.04 -23.46 -30.24
N ARG A 492 -43.84 -23.19 -29.19
CA ARG A 492 -45.29 -23.45 -29.18
C ARG A 492 -46.02 -22.74 -30.32
N ARG A 493 -45.67 -21.48 -30.62
CA ARG A 493 -46.23 -20.73 -31.76
C ARG A 493 -45.84 -21.30 -33.13
N THR A 494 -44.71 -22.02 -33.22
CA THR A 494 -44.21 -22.60 -34.48
C THR A 494 -44.73 -24.03 -34.71
N GLY A 495 -45.45 -24.63 -33.74
CA GLY A 495 -46.18 -25.90 -33.93
C GLY A 495 -45.34 -27.17 -34.12
N SER A 496 -44.01 -27.11 -33.90
CA SER A 496 -43.13 -28.29 -33.99
C SER A 496 -42.94 -28.94 -32.61
N SER A 497 -43.13 -30.27 -32.52
CA SER A 497 -43.05 -31.06 -31.29
C SER A 497 -41.63 -31.52 -30.92
N VAL A 498 -40.64 -31.27 -31.79
CA VAL A 498 -39.26 -31.75 -31.63
C VAL A 498 -38.31 -30.58 -31.35
N ILE A 499 -37.34 -30.78 -30.46
CA ILE A 499 -36.27 -29.80 -30.20
C ILE A 499 -35.29 -29.85 -31.38
N ASP A 500 -35.51 -28.98 -32.37
CA ASP A 500 -34.65 -28.86 -33.56
C ASP A 500 -33.46 -27.91 -33.30
N LEU A 501 -32.41 -28.00 -34.11
CA LEU A 501 -31.23 -27.12 -34.05
C LEU A 501 -31.61 -25.63 -34.08
N GLN A 502 -32.68 -25.28 -34.80
CA GLN A 502 -33.22 -23.93 -34.87
C GLN A 502 -33.76 -23.42 -33.52
N ALA A 503 -34.34 -24.30 -32.69
CA ALA A 503 -34.79 -23.95 -31.36
C ALA A 503 -33.62 -23.69 -30.41
N VAL A 504 -32.55 -24.49 -30.52
CA VAL A 504 -31.31 -24.29 -29.78
C VAL A 504 -30.67 -22.94 -30.17
N PHE A 505 -30.59 -22.63 -31.46
CA PHE A 505 -30.05 -21.35 -31.92
C PHE A 505 -30.88 -20.15 -31.44
N LYS A 506 -32.22 -20.26 -31.46
CA LYS A 506 -33.10 -19.21 -30.92
C LYS A 506 -32.96 -19.04 -29.41
N PHE A 507 -32.80 -20.13 -28.66
CA PHE A 507 -32.48 -20.05 -27.23
C PHE A 507 -31.19 -19.29 -26.97
N LEU A 508 -30.11 -19.61 -27.70
CA LEU A 508 -28.82 -18.94 -27.55
C LEU A 508 -28.91 -17.44 -27.83
N LEU A 509 -29.68 -17.03 -28.84
CA LEU A 509 -29.89 -15.60 -29.14
C LEU A 509 -30.70 -14.87 -28.05
N PHE A 510 -31.77 -15.49 -27.55
CA PHE A 510 -32.53 -14.91 -26.44
C PHE A 510 -31.69 -14.84 -25.16
N TYR A 511 -30.94 -15.90 -24.87
CA TYR A 511 -30.03 -15.95 -23.74
C TYR A 511 -28.93 -14.90 -23.82
N ALA A 512 -28.31 -14.72 -24.98
CA ALA A 512 -27.31 -13.67 -25.18
C ALA A 512 -27.89 -12.26 -24.91
N GLY A 513 -29.12 -12.00 -25.37
CA GLY A 513 -29.80 -10.72 -25.10
C GLY A 513 -30.16 -10.53 -23.63
N ASP A 514 -30.70 -11.55 -22.97
CA ASP A 514 -31.08 -11.50 -21.56
C ASP A 514 -29.84 -11.37 -20.66
N LEU A 515 -28.74 -12.05 -21.01
CA LEU A 515 -27.45 -11.93 -20.32
C LEU A 515 -26.82 -10.53 -20.51
N ALA A 516 -26.92 -9.95 -21.71
CA ALA A 516 -26.47 -8.57 -21.96
C ALA A 516 -27.23 -7.56 -21.09
N ASN A 517 -28.54 -7.75 -20.89
CA ASN A 517 -29.33 -6.93 -19.98
C ASN A 517 -28.87 -7.10 -18.52
N VAL A 518 -28.56 -8.32 -18.08
CA VAL A 518 -27.99 -8.56 -16.74
C VAL A 518 -26.68 -7.82 -16.54
N PHE A 519 -25.75 -7.91 -17.51
CA PHE A 519 -24.49 -7.17 -17.43
C PHE A 519 -24.68 -5.65 -17.46
N PHE A 520 -25.60 -5.16 -18.28
CA PHE A 520 -25.95 -3.74 -18.34
C PHE A 520 -26.51 -3.26 -16.99
N ILE A 521 -27.40 -4.02 -16.35
CA ILE A 521 -27.94 -3.69 -15.03
C ILE A 521 -26.82 -3.67 -13.98
N ILE A 522 -25.95 -4.68 -13.96
CA ILE A 522 -24.83 -4.73 -13.00
C ILE A 522 -23.87 -3.55 -13.20
N THR A 523 -23.58 -3.18 -14.45
CA THR A 523 -22.55 -2.18 -14.79
C THR A 523 -23.08 -0.75 -14.77
N VAL A 524 -24.29 -0.50 -15.31
CA VAL A 524 -24.86 0.84 -15.52
C VAL A 524 -25.81 1.25 -14.39
N LEU A 525 -26.65 0.33 -13.91
CA LEU A 525 -27.47 0.57 -12.71
C LEU A 525 -26.69 0.29 -11.43
N GLY A 526 -25.36 0.14 -11.50
CA GLY A 526 -24.45 -0.06 -10.37
C GLY A 526 -24.94 0.66 -9.12
N PHE A 527 -25.58 -0.10 -8.23
CA PHE A 527 -26.25 0.34 -7.00
C PHE A 527 -25.23 0.79 -5.93
N SER A 528 -24.21 1.52 -6.33
CA SER A 528 -23.23 2.14 -5.45
C SER A 528 -23.75 3.44 -4.83
N ASN A 529 -24.79 4.08 -5.38
CA ASN A 529 -25.24 5.41 -4.91
C ASN A 529 -26.74 5.57 -4.56
N LEU A 530 -27.64 4.67 -4.96
CA LEU A 530 -29.11 4.86 -4.80
C LEU A 530 -29.72 4.24 -3.53
N ALA A 531 -28.91 3.67 -2.64
CA ALA A 531 -29.39 2.96 -1.44
C ALA A 531 -28.90 3.58 -0.13
N LEU A 532 -28.72 4.90 -0.09
CA LEU A 532 -28.45 5.63 1.15
C LEU A 532 -29.73 5.68 1.99
N MET A 533 -29.58 5.43 3.30
CA MET A 533 -30.67 5.30 4.27
C MET A 533 -31.22 6.67 4.71
N ASP A 534 -31.50 7.60 3.78
CA ASP A 534 -32.05 8.91 4.11
C ASP A 534 -33.30 9.20 3.26
N SER A 535 -34.46 9.25 3.92
CA SER A 535 -35.73 9.66 3.30
C SER A 535 -35.83 11.18 3.30
N SER A 536 -35.21 11.86 2.34
CA SER A 536 -35.43 13.29 2.15
C SER A 536 -35.84 13.58 0.71
N SER A 537 -37.00 14.20 0.55
CA SER A 537 -37.61 14.60 -0.74
C SER A 537 -37.15 15.99 -1.22
N SER A 538 -35.92 16.41 -0.91
CA SER A 538 -35.38 17.70 -1.35
C SER A 538 -34.49 17.54 -2.59
N LEU A 539 -34.79 18.33 -3.64
CA LEU A 539 -34.08 18.30 -4.92
C LEU A 539 -32.70 19.00 -4.90
N THR A 540 -32.29 19.58 -3.78
CA THR A 540 -30.96 20.20 -3.60
C THR A 540 -30.40 19.87 -2.22
N ARG A 541 -29.16 19.35 -2.17
CA ARG A 541 -28.42 19.07 -0.93
C ARG A 541 -26.98 19.57 -1.07
N SER A 542 -26.50 20.32 -0.08
CA SER A 542 -25.12 20.81 0.02
C SER A 542 -24.18 19.72 0.55
N SER A 543 -22.91 19.80 0.17
CA SER A 543 -21.87 18.75 0.29
C SER A 543 -21.32 18.48 1.70
N GLU A 544 -21.89 19.02 2.77
CA GLU A 544 -21.30 18.94 4.13
C GLU A 544 -22.06 18.04 5.14
N SER A 545 -23.19 17.42 4.78
CA SER A 545 -23.97 16.64 5.75
C SER A 545 -23.86 15.12 5.54
N TYR A 546 -23.31 14.44 6.56
CA TYR A 546 -23.44 13.01 6.93
C TYR A 546 -24.25 12.09 6.00
N VAL A 547 -23.62 11.00 5.55
CA VAL A 547 -24.22 9.91 4.77
C VAL A 547 -24.44 8.69 5.67
N ALA A 548 -25.70 8.30 5.89
CA ALA A 548 -26.09 7.17 6.75
C ALA A 548 -25.69 5.80 6.14
N PRO A 549 -25.38 4.77 6.97
CA PRO A 549 -24.95 3.45 6.51
C PRO A 549 -26.08 2.63 5.83
N TRP A 550 -25.67 1.67 4.99
CA TRP A 550 -26.54 0.89 4.09
C TRP A 550 -27.54 -0.03 4.80
N SER A 551 -28.79 -0.11 4.30
CA SER A 551 -29.78 -1.12 4.72
C SER A 551 -30.01 -2.20 3.66
N ARG A 552 -29.80 -3.47 4.04
CA ARG A 552 -29.90 -4.65 3.16
C ARG A 552 -31.33 -4.93 2.68
N ILE A 553 -32.34 -4.57 3.47
CA ILE A 553 -33.77 -4.86 3.20
C ILE A 553 -34.34 -3.87 2.18
N LEU A 554 -33.94 -2.59 2.25
CA LEU A 554 -34.42 -1.55 1.34
C LEU A 554 -33.88 -1.75 -0.09
N ARG A 555 -32.63 -2.22 -0.23
CA ARG A 555 -32.04 -2.60 -1.52
C ARG A 555 -32.83 -3.70 -2.22
N PHE A 556 -33.21 -4.74 -1.48
CA PHE A 556 -34.04 -5.82 -2.02
C PHE A 556 -35.42 -5.31 -2.45
N GLY A 557 -36.05 -4.47 -1.62
CA GLY A 557 -37.37 -3.90 -1.91
C GLY A 557 -37.40 -3.02 -3.16
N VAL A 558 -36.43 -2.11 -3.32
CA VAL A 558 -36.37 -1.21 -4.48
C VAL A 558 -36.08 -1.98 -5.78
N SER A 559 -35.13 -2.93 -5.74
CA SER A 559 -34.83 -3.75 -6.91
C SER A 559 -36.01 -4.63 -7.31
N ALA A 560 -36.71 -5.24 -6.35
CA ALA A 560 -37.90 -6.04 -6.63
C ALA A 560 -39.06 -5.19 -7.17
N ALA A 561 -39.28 -3.99 -6.63
CA ALA A 561 -40.33 -3.08 -7.09
C ALA A 561 -40.09 -2.57 -8.52
N LEU A 562 -38.84 -2.24 -8.86
CA LEU A 562 -38.47 -1.79 -10.20
C LEU A 562 -38.60 -2.92 -11.22
N TRP A 563 -38.24 -4.14 -10.85
CA TRP A 563 -38.43 -5.33 -11.69
C TRP A 563 -39.92 -5.62 -11.92
N LEU A 564 -40.75 -5.54 -10.86
CA LEU A 564 -42.21 -5.65 -10.98
C LEU A 564 -42.80 -4.57 -11.89
N ALA A 565 -42.34 -3.33 -11.79
CA ALA A 565 -42.81 -2.23 -12.64
C ALA A 565 -42.49 -2.47 -14.13
N ILE A 566 -41.29 -2.99 -14.43
CA ILE A 566 -40.90 -3.35 -15.80
C ILE A 566 -41.77 -4.49 -16.33
N ILE A 567 -41.99 -5.55 -15.54
CA ILE A 567 -42.90 -6.64 -15.94
C ILE A 567 -44.30 -6.10 -16.19
N ILE A 568 -44.84 -5.28 -15.28
CA ILE A 568 -46.19 -4.72 -15.40
C ILE A 568 -46.28 -3.84 -16.64
N PHE A 569 -45.27 -3.03 -16.94
CA PHE A 569 -45.23 -2.23 -18.16
C PHE A 569 -45.27 -3.11 -19.42
N PHE A 570 -44.45 -4.16 -19.49
CA PHE A 570 -44.46 -5.06 -20.63
C PHE A 570 -45.76 -5.87 -20.75
N ALA A 571 -46.27 -6.41 -19.65
CA ALA A 571 -47.48 -7.24 -19.63
C ALA A 571 -48.78 -6.42 -19.82
N VAL A 572 -48.87 -5.21 -19.25
CA VAL A 572 -50.11 -4.42 -19.25
C VAL A 572 -50.14 -3.39 -20.37
N PHE A 573 -49.01 -2.78 -20.71
CA PHE A 573 -48.96 -1.72 -21.73
C PHE A 573 -48.39 -2.22 -23.05
N TYR A 574 -47.23 -2.87 -23.07
CA TYR A 574 -46.59 -3.26 -24.33
C TYR A 574 -47.36 -4.38 -25.05
N GLU A 575 -47.65 -5.50 -24.38
CA GLU A 575 -48.44 -6.60 -24.96
C GLU A 575 -49.87 -6.17 -25.34
N ARG A 576 -50.45 -5.17 -24.66
CA ARG A 576 -51.84 -4.76 -24.88
C ARG A 576 -52.04 -3.73 -25.99
N PHE A 577 -51.09 -2.80 -26.16
CA PHE A 577 -51.18 -1.68 -27.09
C PHE A 577 -50.29 -1.82 -28.34
N VAL A 578 -49.27 -2.70 -28.33
CA VAL A 578 -48.30 -2.81 -29.43
C VAL A 578 -48.45 -4.12 -30.24
N GLU A 579 -49.16 -5.13 -29.73
CA GLU A 579 -49.42 -6.37 -30.50
C GLU A 579 -50.53 -6.25 -31.58
N ASP A 580 -50.33 -7.01 -32.66
CA ASP A 580 -51.20 -7.11 -33.82
C ASP A 580 -52.53 -7.80 -33.49
N LYS A 581 -53.59 -6.98 -33.36
CA LYS A 581 -54.96 -7.44 -33.06
C LYS A 581 -55.50 -8.43 -34.11
N LEU A 582 -54.97 -8.40 -35.33
CA LEU A 582 -55.40 -9.30 -36.41
C LEU A 582 -54.94 -10.74 -36.13
N SER A 583 -53.69 -10.93 -35.69
CA SER A 583 -53.16 -12.26 -35.33
C SER A 583 -53.91 -12.88 -34.14
N GLN A 584 -54.26 -12.09 -33.12
CA GLN A 584 -55.03 -12.59 -31.98
C GLN A 584 -56.47 -13.00 -32.37
N PHE A 585 -57.10 -12.31 -33.34
CA PHE A 585 -58.41 -12.67 -33.85
C PHE A 585 -58.37 -13.96 -34.70
N VAL A 586 -57.32 -14.11 -35.51
CA VAL A 586 -57.04 -15.35 -36.25
C VAL A 586 -56.81 -16.51 -35.27
N ASP A 587 -56.05 -16.29 -34.20
CA ASP A 587 -55.81 -17.29 -33.15
C ASP A 587 -57.11 -17.73 -32.45
N LEU A 588 -58.02 -16.80 -32.15
CA LEU A 588 -59.34 -17.12 -31.58
C LEU A 588 -60.20 -17.98 -32.54
N CYS A 589 -60.20 -17.65 -33.84
CA CYS A 589 -60.92 -18.42 -34.86
C CYS A 589 -60.35 -19.84 -35.01
N CYS A 590 -59.03 -19.99 -34.90
CA CYS A 590 -58.34 -21.27 -34.95
C CYS A 590 -58.64 -22.15 -33.72
N VAL A 591 -58.59 -21.59 -32.51
CA VAL A 591 -58.90 -22.32 -31.27
C VAL A 591 -60.37 -22.73 -31.21
N SER A 592 -61.28 -21.87 -31.68
CA SER A 592 -62.72 -22.13 -31.65
C SER A 592 -63.20 -23.03 -32.80
N ASN A 593 -62.32 -23.35 -33.76
CA ASN A 593 -62.63 -24.08 -34.99
C ASN A 593 -63.79 -23.46 -35.79
N ILE A 594 -63.82 -22.13 -35.87
CA ILE A 594 -64.81 -21.34 -36.60
C ILE A 594 -64.09 -20.62 -37.74
N SER A 595 -64.59 -20.79 -38.96
CA SER A 595 -64.14 -20.02 -40.12
C SER A 595 -65.06 -18.82 -40.33
N VAL A 596 -64.48 -17.66 -40.59
CA VAL A 596 -65.19 -16.39 -40.69
C VAL A 596 -65.10 -15.88 -42.13
N PHE A 597 -66.25 -15.68 -42.76
CA PHE A 597 -66.37 -15.14 -44.11
C PHE A 597 -66.93 -13.72 -44.05
N LEU A 598 -66.13 -12.74 -44.50
CA LEU A 598 -66.43 -11.31 -44.43
C LEU A 598 -66.56 -10.75 -45.84
N LEU A 599 -67.77 -10.45 -46.29
CA LEU A 599 -67.99 -9.76 -47.57
C LEU A 599 -67.90 -8.25 -47.35
N SER A 600 -66.93 -7.60 -48.00
CA SER A 600 -66.84 -6.14 -48.02
C SER A 600 -67.68 -5.55 -49.15
N HIS A 601 -67.90 -6.30 -50.24
CA HIS A 601 -68.83 -5.99 -51.33
C HIS A 601 -69.49 -7.28 -51.84
N SER A 602 -70.51 -7.17 -52.69
CA SER A 602 -71.25 -8.32 -53.25
C SER A 602 -70.38 -9.35 -53.99
N CYS A 603 -69.19 -8.95 -54.45
CA CYS A 603 -68.24 -9.81 -55.17
C CYS A 603 -66.81 -9.76 -54.60
N PHE A 604 -66.61 -9.18 -53.40
CA PHE A 604 -65.29 -9.05 -52.79
C PHE A 604 -65.37 -9.25 -51.28
N GLY A 605 -64.50 -10.09 -50.74
CA GLY A 605 -64.49 -10.42 -49.33
C GLY A 605 -63.22 -11.14 -48.89
N TYR A 606 -63.10 -11.28 -47.58
CA TYR A 606 -62.00 -11.94 -46.89
C TYR A 606 -62.52 -13.22 -46.25
N TYR A 607 -61.77 -14.31 -46.43
CA TYR A 607 -62.05 -15.58 -45.76
C TYR A 607 -60.93 -15.88 -44.77
N ILE A 608 -61.26 -15.79 -43.48
CA ILE A 608 -60.36 -16.12 -42.38
C ILE A 608 -60.68 -17.55 -41.96
N HIS A 609 -59.74 -18.44 -42.23
CA HIS A 609 -59.98 -19.86 -42.07
C HIS A 609 -59.33 -20.39 -40.78
N GLY A 610 -60.11 -21.07 -39.94
CA GLY A 610 -59.61 -21.58 -38.65
C GLY A 610 -58.65 -22.76 -38.78
N ARG A 611 -58.72 -23.55 -39.86
CA ARG A 611 -57.86 -24.75 -40.07
C ARG A 611 -57.75 -25.26 -41.54
N SER A 612 -56.87 -24.69 -42.38
CA SER A 612 -56.82 -24.97 -43.84
C SER A 612 -55.66 -25.89 -44.26
N VAL A 613 -55.83 -26.64 -45.35
CA VAL A 613 -54.81 -27.57 -45.88
C VAL A 613 -53.91 -26.98 -46.98
N HIS A 614 -54.10 -25.71 -47.35
CA HIS A 614 -53.46 -25.09 -48.52
C HIS A 614 -52.26 -24.22 -48.13
N GLY A 615 -51.45 -23.76 -49.11
CA GLY A 615 -50.16 -23.07 -48.89
C GLY A 615 -50.09 -21.61 -49.38
N HIS A 616 -51.16 -21.08 -49.99
CA HIS A 616 -51.20 -19.77 -50.63
C HIS A 616 -52.48 -19.01 -50.23
N ALA A 617 -52.39 -17.69 -50.10
CA ALA A 617 -53.45 -16.81 -49.60
C ALA A 617 -54.37 -16.26 -50.72
N ASP A 618 -53.86 -15.93 -51.90
CA ASP A 618 -54.69 -15.30 -52.93
C ASP A 618 -55.26 -16.35 -53.89
N THR A 619 -56.58 -16.49 -53.92
CA THR A 619 -57.27 -17.44 -54.83
C THR A 619 -58.55 -16.83 -55.37
N ASN A 620 -58.97 -17.24 -56.57
CA ASN A 620 -60.25 -16.83 -57.13
C ASN A 620 -61.41 -17.68 -56.56
N MET A 621 -62.66 -17.26 -56.81
CA MET A 621 -63.85 -17.97 -56.30
C MET A 621 -64.00 -19.42 -56.77
N GLU A 622 -63.54 -19.72 -57.99
CA GLU A 622 -63.62 -21.07 -58.55
C GLU A 622 -62.64 -22.01 -57.86
N GLU A 623 -61.41 -21.54 -57.65
CA GLU A 623 -60.37 -22.23 -56.92
C GLU A 623 -60.71 -22.38 -55.44
N MET A 624 -61.31 -21.37 -54.80
CA MET A 624 -61.85 -21.47 -53.45
C MET A 624 -62.94 -22.56 -53.35
N ASN A 625 -63.87 -22.62 -54.29
CA ASN A 625 -64.92 -23.64 -54.31
C ASN A 625 -64.35 -25.05 -54.52
N MET A 626 -63.33 -25.19 -55.37
CA MET A 626 -62.59 -26.46 -55.50
C MET A 626 -61.87 -26.85 -54.21
N ASN A 627 -61.27 -25.89 -53.51
CA ASN A 627 -60.58 -26.12 -52.25
C ASN A 627 -61.55 -26.53 -51.12
N LEU A 628 -62.73 -25.92 -51.05
CA LEU A 628 -63.82 -26.34 -50.13
C LEU A 628 -64.28 -27.78 -50.42
N LYS A 629 -64.37 -28.16 -51.70
CA LYS A 629 -64.71 -29.54 -52.10
C LYS A 629 -63.60 -30.55 -51.76
N ARG A 630 -62.33 -30.15 -51.85
CA ARG A 630 -61.18 -30.98 -51.45
C ARG A 630 -61.09 -31.12 -49.92
N GLU A 631 -61.47 -30.09 -49.16
CA GLU A 631 -61.53 -30.12 -47.70
C GLU A 631 -62.61 -31.08 -47.17
N ALA A 632 -63.71 -31.29 -47.91
CA ALA A 632 -64.70 -32.30 -47.55
C ALA A 632 -64.14 -33.75 -47.50
N VAL A 633 -62.94 -33.99 -48.03
CA VAL A 633 -62.33 -35.33 -48.18
C VAL A 633 -61.01 -35.48 -47.40
N SER A 634 -60.43 -34.43 -46.83
CA SER A 634 -59.07 -34.43 -46.27
C SER A 634 -59.01 -34.02 -44.79
N LYS A 635 -58.16 -34.68 -43.99
CA LYS A 635 -57.82 -34.30 -42.60
C LYS A 635 -56.32 -33.95 -42.50
N SER A 636 -56.01 -32.71 -42.07
CA SER A 636 -54.70 -32.11 -41.62
C SER A 636 -54.08 -31.09 -42.60
N SER A 637 -53.38 -29.99 -42.25
CA SER A 637 -53.27 -29.06 -41.09
C SER A 637 -52.39 -27.85 -41.53
N LYS A 638 -52.88 -26.59 -41.51
CA LYS A 638 -52.17 -25.27 -41.61
C LYS A 638 -53.18 -24.10 -41.47
N VAL A 639 -52.76 -22.83 -41.41
CA VAL A 639 -53.65 -21.63 -41.34
C VAL A 639 -53.18 -20.61 -42.38
N LEU A 640 -54.10 -20.08 -43.19
CA LEU A 640 -53.88 -19.03 -44.18
C LEU A 640 -55.09 -18.09 -44.26
N VAL A 641 -54.83 -16.82 -44.55
CA VAL A 641 -55.85 -15.79 -44.81
C VAL A 641 -56.02 -15.69 -46.32
N PHE A 642 -57.26 -15.72 -46.85
CA PHE A 642 -57.49 -15.60 -48.30
C PHE A 642 -58.10 -14.28 -48.75
N SER A 643 -57.56 -13.68 -49.82
CA SER A 643 -58.13 -12.52 -50.53
C SER A 643 -58.77 -12.96 -51.86
N LEU A 644 -60.03 -12.55 -52.11
CA LEU A 644 -60.80 -12.95 -53.29
C LEU A 644 -60.76 -11.88 -54.38
N HIS A 645 -60.38 -12.24 -55.61
CA HIS A 645 -60.53 -11.37 -56.79
C HIS A 645 -61.52 -11.96 -57.81
N GLY A 646 -62.43 -11.11 -58.32
CA GLY A 646 -63.32 -11.41 -59.43
C GLY A 646 -62.63 -11.21 -60.79
N THR A 647 -62.90 -12.11 -61.74
CA THR A 647 -62.23 -12.18 -63.04
C THR A 647 -62.65 -11.05 -64.00
N GLN A 648 -61.70 -10.20 -64.40
CA GLN A 648 -61.69 -9.53 -65.70
C GLN A 648 -60.29 -9.68 -66.31
N LYS A 649 -60.23 -10.29 -67.51
CA LYS A 649 -59.00 -10.44 -68.30
C LYS A 649 -58.67 -9.10 -68.97
N HIS A 650 -57.58 -8.45 -68.55
CA HIS A 650 -56.59 -7.89 -69.47
C HIS A 650 -55.23 -7.76 -68.76
N THR A 651 -54.20 -7.90 -69.58
CA THR A 651 -52.77 -7.96 -69.33
C THR A 651 -52.16 -6.76 -68.62
N GLU A 652 -51.04 -7.06 -67.96
CA GLU A 652 -50.04 -6.18 -67.32
C GLU A 652 -50.30 -5.71 -65.89
N SER A 653 -49.28 -6.04 -65.09
CA SER A 653 -49.09 -5.75 -63.68
C SER A 653 -49.07 -4.27 -63.41
N GLU A 654 -49.96 -3.79 -62.53
CA GLU A 654 -49.78 -2.60 -61.70
C GLU A 654 -51.12 -2.35 -61.01
N SER A 655 -51.30 -2.86 -59.80
CA SER A 655 -52.30 -2.40 -58.81
C SER A 655 -52.34 -3.34 -57.61
N ILE A 656 -51.40 -3.19 -56.68
CA ILE A 656 -51.54 -3.27 -55.19
C ILE A 656 -50.20 -2.77 -54.60
N ALA A 657 -49.74 -1.62 -55.08
CA ALA A 657 -48.69 -0.84 -54.41
C ALA A 657 -49.30 0.31 -53.58
N LEU A 658 -50.58 0.63 -53.72
CA LEU A 658 -51.11 1.92 -53.24
C LEU A 658 -51.78 1.94 -51.86
N VAL A 659 -51.90 0.80 -51.16
CA VAL A 659 -52.35 0.82 -49.74
C VAL A 659 -51.20 0.60 -48.76
N ASN A 660 -50.14 -0.12 -49.15
CA ASN A 660 -48.92 -0.24 -48.34
C ASN A 660 -47.95 0.94 -48.52
N VAL A 661 -48.04 1.72 -49.61
CA VAL A 661 -47.18 2.91 -49.79
C VAL A 661 -47.71 4.14 -49.03
N MET A 662 -49.03 4.27 -48.82
CA MET A 662 -49.57 5.46 -48.13
C MET A 662 -49.37 5.46 -46.60
N LEU A 663 -49.10 4.30 -45.99
CA LEU A 663 -48.67 4.23 -44.58
C LEU A 663 -47.14 4.27 -44.42
N TRP A 664 -46.38 4.16 -45.52
CA TRP A 664 -44.92 4.22 -45.48
C TRP A 664 -44.38 5.65 -45.60
N GLU A 665 -45.10 6.57 -46.24
CA GLU A 665 -44.67 7.99 -46.33
C GLU A 665 -44.76 8.77 -45.00
N ASN A 666 -45.59 8.35 -44.03
CA ASN A 666 -45.66 9.00 -42.71
C ASN A 666 -44.81 8.32 -41.61
N ALA A 667 -44.10 7.22 -41.91
CA ALA A 667 -43.16 6.56 -41.00
C ALA A 667 -41.68 6.82 -41.36
N GLY A 668 -41.42 7.59 -42.42
CA GLY A 668 -40.10 7.84 -42.99
C GLY A 668 -39.15 8.73 -42.17
N LEU A 669 -39.64 9.40 -41.11
CA LEU A 669 -38.81 10.26 -40.25
C LEU A 669 -38.37 9.61 -38.93
N ILE A 670 -38.90 8.43 -38.56
CA ILE A 670 -38.54 7.73 -37.30
C ILE A 670 -37.67 6.49 -37.58
N SER A 671 -37.67 5.98 -38.82
CA SER A 671 -36.98 4.73 -39.18
C SER A 671 -35.46 4.86 -39.33
N TRP A 672 -34.92 6.02 -39.73
CA TRP A 672 -33.47 6.15 -39.92
C TRP A 672 -32.72 6.31 -38.60
N ASP A 673 -33.29 7.00 -37.60
CA ASP A 673 -32.69 7.09 -36.26
C ASP A 673 -32.77 5.76 -35.50
N LEU A 674 -33.82 4.95 -35.70
CA LEU A 674 -33.93 3.63 -35.10
C LEU A 674 -33.01 2.60 -35.79
N LEU A 675 -32.88 2.67 -37.12
CA LEU A 675 -31.95 1.82 -37.87
C LEU A 675 -30.50 2.22 -37.60
N PHE A 676 -30.20 3.53 -37.51
CA PHE A 676 -28.89 4.05 -37.13
C PHE A 676 -28.59 3.73 -35.66
N CYS A 677 -29.57 3.83 -34.75
CA CYS A 677 -29.42 3.32 -33.38
C CYS A 677 -29.19 1.82 -33.35
N CYS A 678 -29.93 1.01 -34.11
CA CYS A 678 -29.73 -0.44 -34.16
C CYS A 678 -28.36 -0.82 -34.74
N ILE A 679 -27.93 -0.16 -35.82
CA ILE A 679 -26.60 -0.37 -36.41
C ILE A 679 -25.51 0.11 -35.46
N LEU A 680 -25.69 1.26 -34.79
CA LEU A 680 -24.76 1.78 -33.79
C LEU A 680 -24.70 0.88 -32.56
N PHE A 681 -25.82 0.30 -32.10
CA PHE A 681 -25.87 -0.68 -31.03
C PHE A 681 -25.20 -2.00 -31.43
N ILE A 682 -25.37 -2.45 -32.66
CA ILE A 682 -24.69 -3.65 -33.18
C ILE A 682 -23.19 -3.38 -33.31
N ILE A 683 -22.77 -2.22 -33.81
CA ILE A 683 -21.36 -1.82 -33.91
C ILE A 683 -20.75 -1.67 -32.51
N LEU A 684 -21.44 -1.02 -31.57
CA LEU A 684 -21.01 -0.89 -30.18
C LEU A 684 -20.94 -2.25 -29.48
N ALA A 685 -21.88 -3.18 -29.75
CA ALA A 685 -21.87 -4.54 -29.26
C ALA A 685 -20.69 -5.35 -29.84
N ILE A 686 -20.39 -5.19 -31.13
CA ILE A 686 -19.24 -5.84 -31.78
C ILE A 686 -17.93 -5.26 -31.24
N ILE A 687 -17.82 -3.95 -31.05
CA ILE A 687 -16.65 -3.28 -30.48
C ILE A 687 -16.45 -3.72 -29.03
N THR A 688 -17.51 -3.73 -28.21
CA THR A 688 -17.44 -4.22 -26.82
C THR A 688 -17.03 -5.69 -26.77
N TRP A 689 -17.60 -6.54 -27.62
CA TRP A 689 -17.23 -7.95 -27.71
C TRP A 689 -15.77 -8.15 -28.14
N LEU A 690 -15.28 -7.39 -29.12
CA LEU A 690 -13.87 -7.37 -29.53
C LEU A 690 -12.94 -6.85 -28.43
N THR A 691 -13.33 -5.82 -27.69
CA THR A 691 -12.53 -5.33 -26.55
C THR A 691 -12.49 -6.32 -25.40
N ILE A 692 -13.59 -7.02 -25.10
CA ILE A 692 -13.64 -8.08 -24.09
C ILE A 692 -12.80 -9.28 -24.53
N LEU A 693 -12.87 -9.66 -25.81
CA LEU A 693 -12.02 -10.71 -26.38
C LEU A 693 -10.53 -10.34 -26.30
N LEU A 694 -10.17 -9.08 -26.59
CA LEU A 694 -8.81 -8.57 -26.46
C LEU A 694 -8.33 -8.53 -25.00
N ILE A 695 -9.21 -8.20 -24.05
CA ILE A 695 -8.92 -8.24 -22.61
C ILE A 695 -8.74 -9.70 -22.14
N LEU A 696 -9.58 -10.62 -22.60
CA LEU A 696 -9.47 -12.06 -22.29
C LEU A 696 -8.21 -12.67 -22.89
N ILE A 697 -7.83 -12.30 -24.12
CA ILE A 697 -6.58 -12.72 -24.76
C ILE A 697 -5.36 -12.14 -24.01
N LYS A 698 -5.44 -10.90 -23.51
CA LYS A 698 -4.39 -10.31 -22.66
C LYS A 698 -4.36 -10.84 -21.23
N SER A 699 -5.45 -11.45 -20.76
CA SER A 699 -5.58 -12.03 -19.41
C SER A 699 -5.21 -13.52 -19.37
N LEU A 700 -4.95 -14.15 -20.51
CA LEU A 700 -4.37 -15.49 -20.56
C LEU A 700 -2.88 -15.39 -20.15
N PRO A 701 -2.43 -16.16 -19.14
CA PRO A 701 -1.01 -16.21 -18.82
C PRO A 701 -0.25 -16.74 -20.04
N SER A 702 0.78 -16.01 -20.44
CA SER A 702 1.77 -16.47 -21.42
C SER A 702 2.35 -17.81 -20.95
N PHE A 703 2.13 -18.87 -21.74
CA PHE A 703 2.97 -20.06 -21.70
C PHE A 703 4.34 -19.76 -22.30
#